data_AF-A0A1U8N4B8-F1
#
_entry.id   AF-A0A1U8N4B8-F1
#
_cell.length_a   1.000
_cell.length_b   1.000
_cell.length_c   1.000
_cell.angle_alpha   90.00
_cell.angle_beta   90.00
_cell.angle_gamma   90.00
#
_symmetry.space_group_name_H-M   'P 1'
#
loop_
_entity.id
_entity.type
_entity.pdbx_description
1 polymer ?
#
loop_
_entity_poly.entity_id
_entity_poly.type
_entity_poly.pdbx_seq_one_letter_code
_entity_poly.pdbx_strand_id
1 'polypeptide(L)'
;MAFSLLSLPKFLPPHPSYTSLKGHRHHRHRGVHFKPLRLPSLRRLPAIGPDGKYYPTPSDEDPPEAPEDSMHGVDKFQQIHRQAARARKLQEEDFNKHKSNYLSAIADVDEDELSKEKTGNDDGDDLFGEIDKAIAMKRQEMVKQGLLEQAPKKAEAIDELDPDEVVDLEEIDKLRGLTVASDSDEGENEDSDDEDSSKFDVGLSDSEGKERGNDKFNLLDPSFDLDLDSFGKSKVRIVEPKFKMSLAELLDESKVVPVSVYGDIEVEITGIQHDSRLVSAGDLFVCCVGRQTDGHLYLSEADKRGAVAVVASKEIDIEDTLGCKALVIVEDTNSVLPALAASFYRHPSRNMAVIGITGTNGKTTTSYLIKGMYEAMGLRTGMLSTVAYYIHGDNKLESPNTTPDAVLVQNLMAKMLHNGTEAVVMEASSHGLALGRCNEVDFDIAVFTNLTRDHLDFHGTEEEYRDAKAKLFAKMVDPERHRKVVNIDDPHAPFFVAQGNPEVPVVTFAMENKNADVHPLKFELSLFETQVLVNTPHGILEISSGLLGRHNIYNILASVAVGIAVGAPLEDIVRGIEEVDAVPGRCELIDEEQAFGVIVDYAHTPDALSRLLDSVRELGPKRIITVIGCPGESDRGKRPMMAKIATDKSEVTMLTSDNPKSEDPLDILDDMLAGVGWTMQDYLKYGENDYYPPLPNGHRLFLHDIRRVAVRCAVAMGEEGDMVVSFLK
;
A
#
# COMPACT_ATOMS: atom_id res chain seq x y z
N MET A 1 31.21 57.37 -51.69
CA MET A 1 31.19 56.15 -50.86
C MET A 1 31.19 56.60 -49.40
N ALA A 2 30.26 56.30 -48.50
CA ALA A 2 28.99 55.55 -48.46
C ALA A 2 28.17 56.08 -47.22
N PHE A 3 26.97 56.68 -47.38
CA PHE A 3 25.58 56.20 -47.16
C PHE A 3 25.31 55.52 -45.80
N SER A 4 24.42 55.92 -44.84
CA SER A 4 23.24 56.82 -44.67
C SER A 4 21.81 56.19 -44.74
N LEU A 5 21.07 56.30 -43.62
CA LEU A 5 19.65 56.74 -43.43
C LEU A 5 18.40 55.81 -43.51
N LEU A 6 17.59 55.89 -42.42
CA LEU A 6 16.12 56.17 -42.27
C LEU A 6 14.99 55.18 -42.68
N SER A 7 14.12 54.80 -41.72
CA SER A 7 12.74 55.35 -41.46
C SER A 7 11.64 54.34 -41.00
N LEU A 8 10.79 54.85 -40.09
CA LEU A 8 9.49 54.40 -39.52
C LEU A 8 8.33 54.37 -40.56
N PRO A 9 7.04 53.92 -40.31
CA PRO A 9 6.24 54.15 -39.08
C PRO A 9 5.06 53.21 -38.66
N LYS A 10 4.64 53.40 -37.39
CA LYS A 10 3.31 53.44 -36.70
C LYS A 10 2.01 52.96 -37.41
N PHE A 11 1.12 52.24 -36.70
CA PHE A 11 -0.10 52.76 -36.01
C PHE A 11 -0.98 51.63 -35.38
N LEU A 12 -1.71 52.00 -34.33
CA LEU A 12 -2.57 51.24 -33.39
C LEU A 12 -4.08 51.33 -33.84
N PRO A 13 -5.08 50.77 -33.11
CA PRO A 13 -6.09 49.78 -33.52
C PRO A 13 -7.48 50.40 -33.86
N PRO A 14 -8.57 49.58 -33.89
CA PRO A 14 -9.75 50.02 -33.13
C PRO A 14 -10.56 48.90 -32.42
N HIS A 15 -10.97 49.17 -31.18
CA HIS A 15 -12.25 48.74 -30.58
C HIS A 15 -13.33 49.82 -30.90
N PRO A 16 -14.56 49.76 -30.36
CA PRO A 16 -15.63 48.77 -30.44
C PRO A 16 -16.92 49.43 -31.02
N SER A 17 -18.01 48.69 -31.22
CA SER A 17 -19.33 49.35 -31.33
C SER A 17 -20.45 48.54 -30.67
N TYR A 18 -21.04 49.17 -29.65
CA TYR A 18 -22.36 48.91 -29.11
C TYR A 18 -23.42 49.36 -30.10
N THR A 19 -24.49 48.59 -30.27
CA THR A 19 -25.82 49.15 -30.58
C THR A 19 -26.89 48.37 -29.82
N SER A 20 -27.59 49.11 -28.95
CA SER A 20 -28.87 48.71 -28.37
C SER A 20 -29.97 48.82 -29.43
N LEU A 21 -31.04 48.03 -29.33
CA LEU A 21 -32.41 48.51 -29.52
C LEU A 21 -33.43 47.54 -28.91
N LYS A 22 -34.35 48.14 -28.16
CA LYS A 22 -35.51 47.58 -27.43
C LYS A 22 -36.61 47.10 -28.39
N GLY A 23 -37.50 46.21 -27.92
CA GLY A 23 -38.93 46.31 -28.25
C GLY A 23 -39.75 45.02 -28.34
N HIS A 24 -40.45 44.69 -27.25
CA HIS A 24 -41.75 43.99 -27.09
C HIS A 24 -42.36 43.12 -28.22
N ARG A 25 -42.83 41.91 -27.87
CA ARG A 25 -44.26 41.62 -27.53
C ARG A 25 -44.52 40.14 -27.25
N HIS A 26 -45.48 39.92 -26.35
CA HIS A 26 -46.14 38.66 -25.99
C HIS A 26 -46.68 37.86 -27.18
N HIS A 27 -46.59 36.52 -27.10
CA HIS A 27 -47.69 35.63 -27.45
C HIS A 27 -47.71 34.36 -26.59
N ARG A 28 -48.91 34.05 -26.07
CA ARG A 28 -49.29 32.85 -25.30
C ARG A 28 -49.71 31.70 -26.23
N HIS A 29 -49.72 30.49 -25.63
CA HIS A 29 -50.39 29.23 -26.00
C HIS A 29 -49.63 28.34 -27.00
N ARG A 30 -49.52 27.01 -26.84
CA ARG A 30 -50.40 26.00 -26.21
C ARG A 30 -49.60 24.86 -25.56
N GLY A 31 -50.18 24.27 -24.51
CA GLY A 31 -49.70 23.05 -23.89
C GLY A 31 -50.01 21.80 -24.70
N VAL A 32 -49.20 20.77 -24.49
CA VAL A 32 -49.49 19.39 -24.84
C VAL A 32 -49.27 18.54 -23.59
N HIS A 33 -50.36 18.01 -23.05
CA HIS A 33 -50.36 17.01 -22.01
C HIS A 33 -49.94 15.65 -22.59
N PHE A 34 -48.89 15.05 -22.04
CA PHE A 34 -48.68 13.60 -22.14
C PHE A 34 -49.07 12.94 -20.82
N LYS A 35 -49.98 11.97 -20.92
CA LYS A 35 -50.47 11.12 -19.83
C LYS A 35 -49.35 10.15 -19.41
N PRO A 36 -49.18 9.85 -18.11
CA PRO A 36 -48.32 8.75 -17.69
C PRO A 36 -49.00 7.41 -17.99
N LEU A 37 -48.27 6.51 -18.65
CA LEU A 37 -48.62 5.09 -18.82
C LEU A 37 -48.61 4.41 -17.44
N ARG A 38 -49.74 3.80 -17.06
CA ARG A 38 -49.85 2.94 -15.87
C ARG A 38 -49.25 1.56 -16.21
N LEU A 39 -48.18 1.18 -15.52
CA LEU A 39 -47.73 -0.22 -15.41
C LEU A 39 -48.65 -1.00 -14.45
N PRO A 40 -48.89 -2.31 -14.67
CA PRO A 40 -49.74 -3.11 -13.80
C PRO A 40 -49.04 -3.40 -12.46
N SER A 41 -49.77 -3.25 -11.36
CA SER A 41 -49.30 -3.57 -10.01
C SER A 41 -49.06 -5.08 -9.86
N LEU A 42 -47.80 -5.50 -9.79
CA LEU A 42 -47.43 -6.82 -9.27
C LEU A 42 -47.73 -6.85 -7.76
N ARG A 43 -48.73 -7.64 -7.37
CA ARG A 43 -49.00 -7.95 -5.95
C ARG A 43 -47.83 -8.75 -5.40
N ARG A 44 -47.12 -8.23 -4.40
CA ARG A 44 -46.22 -9.04 -3.55
C ARG A 44 -47.07 -10.04 -2.76
N LEU A 45 -46.72 -11.32 -2.86
CA LEU A 45 -47.25 -12.38 -1.98
C LEU A 45 -46.57 -12.26 -0.60
N PRO A 46 -47.27 -12.49 0.53
CA PRO A 46 -46.65 -12.44 1.85
C PRO A 46 -45.78 -13.67 2.11
N ALA A 47 -44.58 -13.44 2.68
CA ALA A 47 -43.61 -14.45 3.09
C ALA A 47 -44.08 -15.21 4.34
N ILE A 48 -45.05 -16.10 4.18
CA ILE A 48 -45.51 -17.02 5.23
C ILE A 48 -45.37 -18.44 4.70
N GLY A 49 -44.59 -19.26 5.41
CA GLY A 49 -44.44 -20.69 5.10
C GLY A 49 -45.76 -21.46 5.31
N PRO A 50 -45.90 -22.67 4.75
CA PRO A 50 -47.10 -23.49 4.93
C PRO A 50 -47.38 -23.93 6.38
N ASP A 51 -46.46 -23.67 7.31
CA ASP A 51 -46.60 -23.86 8.76
C ASP A 51 -47.05 -22.58 9.52
N GLY A 52 -47.32 -21.50 8.79
CA GLY A 52 -47.77 -20.22 9.36
C GLY A 52 -46.66 -19.39 9.99
N LYS A 53 -45.38 -19.76 9.85
CA LYS A 53 -44.26 -19.01 10.38
C LYS A 53 -43.66 -18.06 9.35
N TYR A 54 -43.21 -16.91 9.85
CA TYR A 54 -42.47 -15.91 9.09
C TYR A 54 -41.01 -16.34 8.97
N TYR A 55 -40.52 -16.46 7.75
CA TYR A 55 -39.12 -16.76 7.45
C TYR A 55 -38.54 -15.55 6.69
N PRO A 56 -37.72 -14.70 7.34
CA PRO A 56 -37.05 -13.63 6.63
C PRO A 56 -36.06 -14.25 5.63
N THR A 57 -36.11 -13.80 4.38
CA THR A 57 -35.06 -14.12 3.40
C THR A 57 -33.77 -13.38 3.79
N PRO A 58 -32.57 -13.89 3.44
CA PRO A 58 -31.27 -13.27 3.79
C PRO A 58 -31.04 -11.84 3.26
N SER A 59 -32.03 -11.25 2.59
CA SER A 59 -32.05 -9.91 2.01
C SER A 59 -32.75 -8.86 2.88
N ASP A 60 -33.23 -9.21 4.09
CA ASP A 60 -34.00 -8.30 4.94
C ASP A 60 -33.18 -7.72 6.14
N GLU A 61 -31.86 -7.92 6.20
CA GLU A 61 -30.94 -7.21 7.12
C GLU A 61 -30.00 -6.20 6.42
N ASP A 62 -30.21 -5.90 5.13
CA ASP A 62 -29.55 -4.74 4.52
C ASP A 62 -30.37 -3.47 4.80
N PRO A 63 -29.71 -2.38 5.22
CA PRO A 63 -29.98 -1.15 4.46
C PRO A 63 -28.76 -0.23 4.26
N PRO A 64 -28.76 0.60 3.18
CA PRO A 64 -29.72 0.64 2.08
C PRO A 64 -29.13 0.30 0.71
N GLU A 65 -30.08 -0.01 -0.17
CA GLU A 65 -29.96 -0.27 -1.60
C GLU A 65 -29.13 0.77 -2.38
N ALA A 66 -28.64 0.29 -3.53
CA ALA A 66 -27.96 0.88 -4.69
C ALA A 66 -28.19 2.38 -5.01
N PRO A 67 -27.27 3.01 -5.79
CA PRO A 67 -27.06 4.45 -5.84
C PRO A 67 -28.24 5.19 -6.47
N GLU A 68 -28.98 5.93 -5.65
CA GLU A 68 -29.79 7.04 -6.13
C GLU A 68 -28.85 8.19 -6.49
N ASP A 69 -28.78 8.46 -7.80
CA ASP A 69 -28.53 9.75 -8.46
C ASP A 69 -27.67 10.81 -7.74
N SER A 70 -26.86 11.47 -8.57
CA SER A 70 -26.23 12.78 -8.34
C SER A 70 -27.24 13.94 -8.09
N MET A 71 -28.37 13.69 -7.45
CA MET A 71 -29.45 14.64 -7.15
C MET A 71 -29.55 15.06 -5.68
N HIS A 72 -28.69 14.55 -4.79
CA HIS A 72 -28.48 15.16 -3.49
C HIS A 72 -27.17 15.95 -3.52
N GLY A 73 -27.29 17.26 -3.75
CA GLY A 73 -26.18 18.22 -3.95
C GLY A 73 -25.22 18.39 -2.76
N VAL A 74 -24.54 17.31 -2.40
CA VAL A 74 -23.42 17.26 -1.47
C VAL A 74 -22.27 16.55 -2.16
N ASP A 75 -21.16 17.26 -2.25
CA ASP A 75 -19.92 16.81 -2.90
C ASP A 75 -19.33 15.56 -2.21
N LYS A 76 -18.53 14.78 -2.93
CA LYS A 76 -17.95 13.51 -2.48
C LYS A 76 -17.08 13.69 -1.22
N PHE A 77 -16.38 14.82 -1.06
CA PHE A 77 -15.68 15.11 0.19
C PHE A 77 -16.62 15.31 1.37
N GLN A 78 -17.81 15.88 1.14
CA GLN A 78 -18.83 15.95 2.18
C GLN A 78 -19.39 14.57 2.51
N GLN A 79 -19.43 13.64 1.55
CA GLN A 79 -19.77 12.24 1.83
C GLN A 79 -18.70 11.56 2.68
N ILE A 80 -17.41 11.77 2.37
CA ILE A 80 -16.27 11.30 3.20
C ILE A 80 -16.36 11.89 4.61
N HIS A 81 -16.61 13.20 4.76
CA HIS A 81 -16.82 13.81 6.07
C HIS A 81 -17.99 13.21 6.83
N ARG A 82 -19.10 12.90 6.15
CA ARG A 82 -20.27 12.25 6.76
C ARG A 82 -19.97 10.81 7.16
N GLN A 83 -19.23 10.06 6.34
CA GLN A 83 -18.78 8.70 6.64
C GLN A 83 -17.84 8.71 7.86
N ALA A 84 -16.81 9.57 7.86
CA ALA A 84 -15.91 9.76 8.99
C ALA A 84 -16.68 10.18 10.27
N ALA A 85 -17.62 11.12 10.16
CA ALA A 85 -18.46 11.52 11.29
C ALA A 85 -19.36 10.38 11.79
N ARG A 86 -19.89 9.55 10.90
CA ARG A 86 -20.68 8.36 11.26
C ARG A 86 -19.80 7.30 11.93
N ALA A 87 -18.60 7.05 11.42
CA ALA A 87 -17.63 6.13 12.00
C ALA A 87 -17.24 6.57 13.42
N ARG A 88 -16.96 7.86 13.63
CA ARG A 88 -16.72 8.45 14.95
C ARG A 88 -17.90 8.25 15.89
N LYS A 89 -19.11 8.51 15.42
CA LYS A 89 -20.32 8.31 16.22
C LYS A 89 -20.49 6.84 16.64
N LEU A 90 -20.21 5.90 15.74
CA LEU A 90 -20.23 4.47 16.05
C LEU A 90 -19.15 4.09 17.07
N GLN A 91 -17.93 4.62 16.95
CA GLN A 91 -16.88 4.43 17.95
C GLN A 91 -17.27 5.00 19.32
N GLU A 92 -17.86 6.19 19.37
CA GLU A 92 -18.37 6.80 20.61
C GLU A 92 -19.54 5.98 21.20
N GLU A 93 -20.47 5.51 20.38
CA GLU A 93 -21.58 4.66 20.80
C GLU A 93 -21.07 3.32 21.36
N ASP A 94 -20.06 2.71 20.74
CA ASP A 94 -19.42 1.47 21.18
C ASP A 94 -18.64 1.66 22.49
N PHE A 95 -17.84 2.74 22.58
CA PHE A 95 -17.16 3.13 23.82
C PHE A 95 -18.17 3.35 24.95
N ASN A 96 -19.27 4.07 24.70
CA ASN A 96 -20.31 4.31 25.71
C ASN A 96 -21.02 3.02 26.13
N LYS A 97 -21.27 2.11 25.18
CA LYS A 97 -21.88 0.80 25.44
C LYS A 97 -21.00 -0.10 26.30
N HIS A 98 -19.69 -0.06 26.07
CA HIS A 98 -18.70 -0.85 26.81
C HIS A 98 -18.02 -0.07 27.95
N LYS A 99 -18.51 1.13 28.24
CA LYS A 99 -17.95 2.06 29.23
C LYS A 99 -17.74 1.44 30.60
N SER A 100 -18.67 0.60 31.07
CA SER A 100 -18.53 -0.10 32.36
C SER A 100 -17.32 -1.02 32.38
N ASN A 101 -17.02 -1.70 31.27
CA ASN A 101 -15.90 -2.62 31.16
C ASN A 101 -14.57 -1.87 31.08
N TYR A 102 -14.53 -0.75 30.33
CA TYR A 102 -13.38 0.15 30.30
C TYR A 102 -13.10 0.77 31.67
N LEU A 103 -14.14 1.25 32.36
CA LEU A 103 -14.01 1.83 33.69
C LEU A 103 -13.60 0.79 34.73
N SER A 104 -14.12 -0.45 34.66
CA SER A 104 -13.69 -1.51 35.59
C SER A 104 -12.25 -1.93 35.36
N ALA A 105 -11.79 -2.02 34.10
CA ALA A 105 -10.41 -2.38 33.78
C ALA A 105 -9.38 -1.35 34.29
N ILE A 106 -9.80 -0.09 34.45
CA ILE A 106 -8.94 1.02 34.89
C ILE A 106 -9.13 1.35 36.38
N ALA A 107 -10.23 0.88 36.99
CA ALA A 107 -10.57 1.19 38.39
C ALA A 107 -9.57 0.60 39.38
N ASP A 108 -9.09 -0.63 39.13
CA ASP A 108 -8.27 -1.44 40.04
C ASP A 108 -6.76 -1.11 39.99
N VAL A 109 -6.36 -0.09 39.23
CA VAL A 109 -4.96 0.33 39.11
C VAL A 109 -4.61 1.28 40.25
N ASP A 110 -3.74 0.83 41.17
CA ASP A 110 -3.27 1.58 42.33
C ASP A 110 -2.31 2.70 41.88
N GLU A 111 -2.69 3.97 42.13
CA GLU A 111 -1.85 5.15 41.83
C GLU A 111 -0.53 5.17 42.62
N ASP A 112 -0.43 4.40 43.71
CA ASP A 112 0.70 4.37 44.63
C ASP A 112 1.78 3.31 44.28
N GLU A 113 1.55 2.42 43.30
CA GLU A 113 2.62 1.48 42.87
C GLU A 113 3.71 2.14 42.01
N LEU A 114 3.51 3.39 41.57
CA LEU A 114 4.43 4.14 40.71
C LEU A 114 5.36 5.10 41.48
N SER A 115 5.25 5.23 42.81
CA SER A 115 6.10 6.15 43.59
C SER A 115 7.30 5.49 44.27
N LYS A 116 7.51 4.18 44.10
CA LYS A 116 8.76 3.53 44.53
C LYS A 116 9.78 3.66 43.42
N GLU A 117 10.58 4.74 43.47
CA GLU A 117 11.86 4.77 42.79
C GLU A 117 12.65 3.50 43.18
N LYS A 118 12.75 2.53 42.27
CA LYS A 118 13.87 1.59 42.28
C LYS A 118 15.10 2.42 41.91
N THR A 119 15.76 2.99 42.91
CA THR A 119 17.14 3.46 42.75
C THR A 119 18.02 2.24 42.56
N GLY A 120 18.17 1.82 41.30
CA GLY A 120 19.08 0.78 40.85
C GLY A 120 19.18 0.86 39.34
N ASN A 121 20.35 1.23 38.84
CA ASN A 121 20.67 1.21 37.41
C ASN A 121 20.39 -0.18 36.84
N ASP A 122 19.37 -0.29 36.00
CA ASP A 122 19.17 -1.40 35.08
C ASP A 122 18.51 -0.80 33.82
N ASP A 123 19.33 -0.59 32.79
CA ASP A 123 18.92 -0.05 31.49
C ASP A 123 18.29 -1.20 30.68
N GLY A 124 17.03 -1.52 30.96
CA GLY A 124 16.20 -2.42 30.17
C GLY A 124 14.79 -1.86 30.03
N ASP A 125 14.28 -1.85 28.80
CA ASP A 125 12.94 -1.37 28.46
C ASP A 125 11.86 -2.13 29.25
N ASP A 126 11.36 -1.51 30.31
CA ASP A 126 10.21 -1.99 31.07
C ASP A 126 8.93 -1.64 30.32
N LEU A 127 8.63 -2.41 29.26
CA LEU A 127 7.40 -2.32 28.47
C LEU A 127 6.15 -2.34 29.37
N PHE A 128 6.20 -3.06 30.49
CA PHE A 128 5.11 -3.11 31.46
C PHE A 128 4.99 -1.80 32.24
N GLY A 129 6.12 -1.20 32.64
CA GLY A 129 6.16 0.12 33.26
C GLY A 129 5.62 1.26 32.38
N GLU A 130 5.84 1.21 31.06
CA GLU A 130 5.25 2.19 30.13
C GLU A 130 3.73 2.01 29.97
N ILE A 131 3.27 0.77 29.87
CA ILE A 131 1.84 0.42 29.85
C ILE A 131 1.16 0.89 31.14
N ASP A 132 1.75 0.64 32.30
CA ASP A 132 1.22 1.07 33.60
C ASP A 132 1.17 2.60 33.70
N LYS A 133 2.17 3.31 33.18
CA LYS A 133 2.19 4.76 33.12
C LYS A 133 1.10 5.33 32.20
N ALA A 134 0.87 4.70 31.05
CA ALA A 134 -0.21 5.08 30.13
C ALA A 134 -1.60 4.86 30.75
N ILE A 135 -1.79 3.72 31.44
CA ILE A 135 -3.03 3.40 32.15
C ILE A 135 -3.27 4.39 33.30
N ALA A 136 -2.23 4.74 34.06
CA ALA A 136 -2.31 5.73 35.14
C ALA A 136 -2.67 7.13 34.61
N MET A 137 -2.07 7.58 33.51
CA MET A 137 -2.42 8.85 32.87
C MET A 137 -3.88 8.86 32.41
N LYS A 138 -4.36 7.75 31.83
CA LYS A 138 -5.75 7.63 31.38
C LYS A 138 -6.74 7.61 32.55
N ARG A 139 -6.40 6.95 33.66
CA ARG A 139 -7.17 6.97 34.91
C ARG A 139 -7.31 8.39 35.45
N GLN A 140 -6.22 9.15 35.53
CA GLN A 140 -6.24 10.54 35.98
C GLN A 140 -7.14 11.44 35.11
N GLU A 141 -7.13 11.21 33.79
CA GLU A 141 -8.02 11.90 32.86
C GLU A 141 -9.49 11.56 33.15
N MET A 142 -9.81 10.29 33.39
CA MET A 142 -11.17 9.83 33.71
C MET A 142 -11.66 10.31 35.10
N VAL A 143 -10.77 10.40 36.09
CA VAL A 143 -11.06 11.03 37.39
C VAL A 143 -11.34 12.53 37.22
N LYS A 144 -10.54 13.25 36.42
CA LYS A 144 -10.79 14.67 36.10
C LYS A 144 -12.12 14.90 35.39
N GLN A 145 -12.54 13.95 34.55
CA GLN A 145 -13.84 13.96 33.88
C GLN A 145 -15.01 13.52 34.78
N GLY A 146 -14.75 13.14 36.05
CA GLY A 146 -15.76 12.70 37.00
C GLY A 146 -16.33 11.31 36.72
N LEU A 147 -15.63 10.50 35.93
CA LEU A 147 -16.05 9.15 35.53
C LEU A 147 -15.51 8.05 36.46
N LEU A 148 -14.51 8.36 37.28
CA LEU A 148 -13.93 7.50 38.31
C LEU A 148 -13.79 8.29 39.63
N GLU A 149 -13.93 7.60 40.76
CA GLU A 149 -13.69 8.18 42.09
C GLU A 149 -12.18 8.28 42.38
N GLN A 150 -11.77 9.27 43.18
CA GLN A 150 -10.37 9.37 43.63
C GLN A 150 -10.01 8.18 44.52
N ALA A 151 -8.86 7.57 44.28
CA ALA A 151 -8.36 6.48 45.12
C ALA A 151 -8.21 6.96 46.58
N PRO A 152 -8.63 6.16 47.57
CA PRO A 152 -8.42 6.51 48.97
C PRO A 152 -6.92 6.50 49.28
N LYS A 153 -6.38 7.64 49.75
CA LYS A 153 -5.00 7.71 50.26
C LYS A 153 -4.83 6.69 51.38
N LYS A 154 -4.01 5.65 51.18
CA LYS A 154 -3.56 4.79 52.29
C LYS A 154 -2.80 5.68 53.27
N ALA A 155 -3.34 5.83 54.49
CA ALA A 155 -2.64 6.52 55.56
C ALA A 155 -1.42 5.69 55.96
N GLU A 156 -0.24 6.31 56.00
CA GLU A 156 0.99 5.71 56.52
C GLU A 156 0.78 5.37 58.01
N ALA A 157 0.43 4.12 58.30
CA ALA A 157 0.54 3.54 59.63
C ALA A 157 1.89 2.83 59.72
N ILE A 158 2.85 3.47 60.38
CA ILE A 158 4.05 2.80 60.90
C ILE A 158 3.57 2.00 62.12
N ASP A 159 3.36 0.70 61.96
CA ASP A 159 3.25 -0.22 63.08
C ASP A 159 4.49 -1.12 63.12
N GLU A 160 5.14 -1.11 64.28
CA GLU A 160 6.28 -1.93 64.62
C GLU A 160 5.90 -3.42 64.53
N LEU A 161 6.73 -4.21 63.83
CA LEU A 161 6.52 -5.65 63.70
C LEU A 161 6.76 -6.36 65.04
N ASP A 162 5.71 -6.97 65.59
CA ASP A 162 5.81 -7.99 66.64
C ASP A 162 6.37 -9.30 66.03
N PRO A 163 7.30 -10.00 66.72
CA PRO A 163 7.96 -11.18 66.19
C PRO A 163 7.19 -12.44 66.55
N ASP A 164 6.10 -12.76 65.83
CA ASP A 164 5.47 -14.09 65.86
C ASP A 164 4.50 -14.27 64.69
N GLU A 165 5.02 -14.40 63.46
CA GLU A 165 4.30 -15.04 62.34
C GLU A 165 5.34 -15.60 61.34
N VAL A 166 5.99 -16.68 61.75
CA VAL A 166 6.83 -17.51 60.88
C VAL A 166 5.88 -18.42 60.10
N VAL A 167 5.63 -18.10 58.83
CA VAL A 167 4.97 -19.02 57.89
C VAL A 167 6.06 -19.80 57.16
N ASP A 168 5.99 -21.13 57.28
CA ASP A 168 6.97 -22.10 56.81
C ASP A 168 7.29 -21.98 55.31
N LEU A 169 8.57 -21.78 55.00
CA LEU A 169 9.14 -21.73 53.65
C LEU A 169 9.21 -23.12 52.96
N GLU A 170 8.64 -24.18 53.55
CA GLU A 170 8.70 -25.56 53.02
C GLU A 170 7.55 -25.92 52.05
N GLU A 171 6.56 -25.05 51.84
CA GLU A 171 5.44 -25.33 50.92
C GLU A 171 5.63 -24.77 49.49
N ILE A 172 6.57 -23.84 49.30
CA ILE A 172 6.85 -23.23 47.99
C ILE A 172 7.84 -24.07 47.15
N ASP A 173 8.75 -24.81 47.80
CA ASP A 173 9.76 -25.65 47.11
C ASP A 173 9.21 -27.00 46.60
N LYS A 174 7.95 -27.33 46.88
CA LYS A 174 7.30 -28.55 46.35
C LYS A 174 6.56 -28.37 45.03
N LEU A 175 6.41 -27.13 44.54
CA LEU A 175 5.72 -26.83 43.27
C LEU A 175 6.67 -26.45 42.13
N ARG A 176 8.00 -26.48 42.36
CA ARG A 176 9.02 -26.26 41.33
C ARG A 176 10.06 -27.38 41.32
N GLY A 177 9.65 -28.57 40.90
CA GLY A 177 10.56 -29.70 40.73
C GLY A 177 10.21 -30.56 39.53
N LEU A 178 11.20 -30.69 38.63
CA LEU A 178 11.52 -31.76 37.66
C LEU A 178 11.66 -31.21 36.21
N THR A 179 12.80 -31.30 35.51
CA THR A 179 14.18 -31.75 35.80
C THR A 179 15.04 -31.42 34.56
N VAL A 180 16.26 -30.91 34.77
CA VAL A 180 17.38 -30.98 33.80
C VAL A 180 18.62 -31.42 34.58
N ALA A 181 19.37 -32.39 34.05
CA ALA A 181 20.74 -32.75 34.42
C ALA A 181 21.36 -33.49 33.20
N SER A 182 22.35 -32.95 32.47
CA SER A 182 23.82 -32.89 32.72
C SER A 182 24.48 -34.29 32.76
N ASP A 183 25.65 -34.62 32.22
CA ASP A 183 26.73 -33.95 31.46
C ASP A 183 27.70 -35.06 30.93
N SER A 184 28.51 -34.72 29.92
CA SER A 184 29.86 -35.23 29.48
C SER A 184 30.39 -36.63 29.85
N ASP A 185 30.93 -37.41 28.88
CA ASP A 185 32.38 -37.48 28.54
C ASP A 185 32.76 -38.58 27.50
N GLU A 186 33.79 -38.25 26.69
CA GLU A 186 34.83 -39.06 26.00
C GLU A 186 34.53 -40.28 25.08
N GLY A 187 35.18 -40.28 23.89
CA GLY A 187 35.88 -41.48 23.38
C GLY A 187 35.61 -41.99 21.95
N GLU A 188 36.43 -41.55 20.99
CA GLU A 188 37.10 -42.30 19.89
C GLU A 188 36.38 -43.34 18.97
N ASN A 189 36.55 -43.09 17.66
CA ASN A 189 36.98 -43.98 16.56
C ASN A 189 36.03 -44.92 15.78
N GLU A 190 36.20 -44.77 14.46
CA GLU A 190 36.22 -45.75 13.35
C GLU A 190 34.91 -46.26 12.69
N ASP A 191 34.79 -45.84 11.41
CA ASP A 191 34.52 -46.64 10.20
C ASP A 191 33.47 -47.77 10.26
N SER A 192 32.44 -47.68 9.40
CA SER A 192 32.37 -48.52 8.20
C SER A 192 31.06 -48.32 7.42
N ASP A 193 31.23 -48.50 6.12
CA ASP A 193 30.25 -48.53 5.04
C ASP A 193 29.08 -49.50 5.32
N ASP A 194 27.89 -49.20 4.79
CA ASP A 194 27.43 -49.94 3.61
C ASP A 194 26.03 -49.51 3.16
N GLU A 195 25.92 -49.48 1.84
CA GLU A 195 24.73 -49.37 1.01
C GLU A 195 23.70 -50.46 1.36
N ASP A 196 22.41 -50.20 1.13
CA ASP A 196 21.77 -50.61 -0.13
C ASP A 196 20.23 -50.55 -0.05
N SER A 197 19.70 -50.23 -1.22
CA SER A 197 18.36 -50.22 -1.76
C SER A 197 17.29 -51.19 -1.21
N SER A 198 16.01 -50.79 -1.31
CA SER A 198 15.18 -51.13 -2.48
C SER A 198 13.66 -50.99 -2.25
N LYS A 199 13.02 -50.35 -3.25
CA LYS A 199 11.74 -50.67 -3.94
C LYS A 199 10.42 -50.86 -3.18
N PHE A 200 9.47 -49.99 -3.53
CA PHE A 200 8.18 -50.28 -4.21
C PHE A 200 7.60 -51.71 -4.09
N ASP A 201 6.33 -51.84 -3.68
CA ASP A 201 5.21 -52.04 -4.63
C ASP A 201 3.82 -51.93 -3.97
N VAL A 202 2.83 -51.75 -4.85
CA VAL A 202 1.41 -51.40 -4.75
C VAL A 202 0.51 -52.60 -4.34
N GLY A 203 -0.67 -52.33 -3.76
CA GLY A 203 -1.76 -53.32 -3.70
C GLY A 203 -3.10 -52.81 -3.17
N LEU A 204 -4.05 -52.57 -4.08
CA LEU A 204 -5.48 -52.27 -3.89
C LEU A 204 -6.28 -53.49 -3.38
N SER A 205 -7.39 -53.28 -2.65
CA SER A 205 -8.73 -53.80 -3.04
C SER A 205 -9.87 -53.47 -2.05
N ASP A 206 -11.08 -53.50 -2.60
CA ASP A 206 -12.36 -52.90 -2.19
C ASP A 206 -13.23 -53.63 -1.14
N SER A 207 -14.20 -52.86 -0.62
CA SER A 207 -15.65 -53.14 -0.46
C SER A 207 -16.28 -53.72 0.82
N GLU A 208 -17.22 -52.90 1.34
CA GLU A 208 -18.60 -53.16 1.82
C GLU A 208 -18.93 -54.08 3.01
N GLY A 209 -19.76 -53.55 3.93
CA GLY A 209 -20.62 -54.37 4.80
C GLY A 209 -21.19 -53.64 6.03
N LYS A 210 -22.47 -53.24 5.96
CA LYS A 210 -23.30 -52.69 7.05
C LYS A 210 -23.55 -53.72 8.18
N GLU A 211 -23.68 -53.25 9.43
CA GLU A 211 -24.79 -53.68 10.31
C GLU A 211 -25.11 -52.70 11.45
N ARG A 212 -26.38 -52.72 11.87
CA ARG A 212 -27.09 -51.74 12.69
C ARG A 212 -27.08 -52.11 14.18
N GLY A 213 -27.02 -51.09 15.03
CA GLY A 213 -27.97 -50.87 16.13
C GLY A 213 -27.60 -51.40 17.52
N ASN A 214 -27.41 -50.49 18.48
CA ASN A 214 -28.27 -50.48 19.67
C ASN A 214 -28.28 -49.12 20.40
N ASP A 215 -29.44 -48.86 21.00
CA ASP A 215 -29.96 -47.62 21.56
C ASP A 215 -29.36 -47.21 22.93
N LYS A 216 -29.24 -45.88 23.10
CA LYS A 216 -29.64 -45.06 24.28
C LYS A 216 -28.84 -44.99 25.61
N PHE A 217 -28.48 -43.73 25.88
CA PHE A 217 -28.59 -42.92 27.11
C PHE A 217 -27.45 -42.92 28.16
N ASN A 218 -26.85 -41.72 28.24
CA ASN A 218 -26.62 -40.84 29.42
C ASN A 218 -25.20 -40.60 29.96
N LEU A 219 -24.85 -39.30 29.90
CA LEU A 219 -24.28 -38.43 30.94
C LEU A 219 -22.74 -38.32 31.10
N LEU A 220 -22.29 -37.06 30.88
CA LEU A 220 -21.24 -36.30 31.56
C LEU A 220 -19.77 -36.69 31.31
N ASP A 221 -18.98 -35.81 30.69
CA ASP A 221 -18.13 -34.85 31.44
C ASP A 221 -17.60 -33.70 30.54
N PRO A 222 -17.20 -32.56 31.11
CA PRO A 222 -17.00 -31.27 30.47
C PRO A 222 -15.53 -30.96 30.17
N SER A 223 -15.28 -30.24 29.09
CA SER A 223 -14.14 -29.32 28.97
C SER A 223 -14.43 -28.35 27.83
N PHE A 224 -15.22 -27.32 28.15
CA PHE A 224 -15.24 -26.08 27.39
C PHE A 224 -13.94 -25.34 27.73
N ASP A 225 -12.87 -25.60 26.98
CA ASP A 225 -11.77 -24.66 26.88
C ASP A 225 -12.23 -23.54 25.94
N LEU A 226 -12.75 -22.48 26.57
CA LEU A 226 -12.90 -21.19 25.93
C LEU A 226 -11.51 -20.57 25.82
N ASP A 227 -10.87 -20.77 24.67
CA ASP A 227 -9.71 -20.00 24.22
C ASP A 227 -10.15 -18.53 24.03
N LEU A 228 -10.09 -17.77 25.13
CA LEU A 228 -10.43 -16.34 25.18
C LEU A 228 -9.47 -15.49 24.32
N ASP A 229 -8.31 -16.03 23.96
CA ASP A 229 -7.30 -15.39 23.10
C ASP A 229 -7.62 -15.47 21.60
N SER A 230 -8.63 -16.26 21.21
CA SER A 230 -9.04 -16.41 19.81
C SER A 230 -10.06 -15.35 19.34
N PHE A 231 -10.66 -14.59 20.27
CA PHE A 231 -11.70 -13.61 19.96
C PHE A 231 -11.17 -12.28 19.37
N GLY A 232 -9.85 -12.05 19.38
CA GLY A 232 -9.23 -10.84 18.84
C GLY A 232 -8.66 -10.95 17.41
N LYS A 233 -8.57 -12.17 16.84
CA LYS A 233 -7.92 -12.40 15.53
C LYS A 233 -8.73 -13.35 14.64
N SER A 234 -10.04 -13.14 14.51
CA SER A 234 -10.77 -13.74 13.39
C SER A 234 -10.20 -13.12 12.10
N LYS A 235 -9.41 -13.87 11.32
CA LYS A 235 -9.00 -13.43 9.98
C LYS A 235 -10.25 -12.99 9.23
N VAL A 236 -10.38 -11.70 8.96
CA VAL A 236 -11.55 -11.14 8.27
C VAL A 236 -11.71 -11.91 6.97
N ARG A 237 -12.83 -12.59 6.81
CA ARG A 237 -13.09 -13.41 5.63
C ARG A 237 -13.36 -12.49 4.45
N ILE A 238 -12.35 -12.31 3.60
CA ILE A 238 -12.49 -11.55 2.36
C ILE A 238 -13.48 -12.27 1.44
N VAL A 239 -14.54 -11.58 1.04
CA VAL A 239 -15.55 -12.10 0.13
C VAL A 239 -15.11 -11.82 -1.31
N GLU A 240 -15.06 -12.86 -2.14
CA GLU A 240 -14.84 -12.71 -3.57
C GLU A 240 -16.16 -12.36 -4.28
N PRO A 241 -16.29 -11.16 -4.86
CA PRO A 241 -17.48 -10.79 -5.60
C PRO A 241 -17.63 -11.64 -6.87
N LYS A 242 -18.87 -12.02 -7.20
CA LYS A 242 -19.19 -12.73 -8.45
C LYS A 242 -19.84 -11.76 -9.42
N PHE A 243 -19.29 -11.69 -10.63
CA PHE A 243 -19.81 -10.87 -11.71
C PHE A 243 -20.34 -11.74 -12.84
N LYS A 244 -21.40 -11.27 -13.47
CA LYS A 244 -22.04 -11.87 -14.64
C LYS A 244 -22.59 -10.75 -15.51
N MET A 245 -22.41 -10.89 -16.82
CA MET A 245 -22.84 -9.94 -17.82
C MET A 245 -22.98 -10.69 -19.16
N SER A 246 -23.85 -10.27 -20.07
CA SER A 246 -23.78 -10.77 -21.45
C SER A 246 -22.68 -10.04 -22.22
N LEU A 247 -22.10 -10.67 -23.25
CA LEU A 247 -21.12 -10.00 -24.09
C LEU A 247 -21.73 -8.75 -24.78
N ALA A 248 -23.00 -8.81 -25.18
CA ALA A 248 -23.72 -7.67 -25.73
C ALA A 248 -23.83 -6.49 -24.75
N GLU A 249 -24.19 -6.76 -23.49
CA GLU A 249 -24.24 -5.76 -22.42
C GLU A 249 -22.86 -5.14 -22.18
N LEU A 250 -21.80 -5.96 -22.17
CA LEU A 250 -20.44 -5.47 -21.99
C LEU A 250 -20.00 -4.50 -23.09
N LEU A 251 -20.28 -4.83 -24.36
CA LEU A 251 -19.92 -3.99 -25.49
C LEU A 251 -20.67 -2.66 -25.48
N ASP A 252 -21.96 -2.67 -25.10
CA ASP A 252 -22.77 -1.46 -24.97
C ASP A 252 -22.28 -0.56 -23.82
N GLU A 253 -22.10 -1.12 -22.61
CA GLU A 253 -21.66 -0.35 -21.43
C GLU A 253 -20.25 0.22 -21.59
N SER A 254 -19.33 -0.56 -22.16
CA SER A 254 -17.95 -0.13 -22.43
C SER A 254 -17.83 0.86 -23.58
N LYS A 255 -18.89 1.03 -24.38
CA LYS A 255 -18.90 1.86 -25.61
C LYS A 255 -17.81 1.47 -26.60
N VAL A 256 -17.34 0.22 -26.54
CA VAL A 256 -16.37 -0.31 -27.48
C VAL A 256 -17.06 -0.53 -28.81
N VAL A 257 -16.53 0.07 -29.87
CA VAL A 257 -17.06 -0.08 -31.23
C VAL A 257 -16.30 -1.22 -31.91
N PRO A 258 -16.94 -2.39 -32.12
CA PRO A 258 -16.29 -3.48 -32.82
C PRO A 258 -16.19 -3.19 -34.33
N VAL A 259 -15.11 -3.66 -34.94
CA VAL A 259 -14.94 -3.72 -36.40
C VAL A 259 -15.85 -4.80 -36.99
N SER A 260 -15.90 -5.96 -36.34
CA SER A 260 -16.81 -7.05 -36.68
C SER A 260 -17.10 -7.93 -35.47
N VAL A 261 -18.23 -8.65 -35.52
CA VAL A 261 -18.67 -9.55 -34.47
C VAL A 261 -19.19 -10.84 -35.10
N TYR A 262 -18.76 -11.97 -34.56
CA TYR A 262 -19.14 -13.32 -35.00
C TYR A 262 -19.63 -14.14 -33.82
N GLY A 263 -20.60 -15.04 -34.06
CA GLY A 263 -21.14 -15.94 -33.04
C GLY A 263 -22.23 -15.33 -32.17
N ASP A 264 -22.41 -15.89 -30.97
CA ASP A 264 -23.50 -15.56 -30.03
C ASP A 264 -23.08 -14.47 -29.02
N ILE A 265 -23.51 -13.23 -29.27
CA ILE A 265 -23.24 -12.10 -28.38
C ILE A 265 -24.06 -12.11 -27.08
N GLU A 266 -25.07 -12.98 -26.97
CA GLU A 266 -25.85 -13.12 -25.74
C GLU A 266 -25.19 -14.10 -24.75
N VAL A 267 -24.00 -14.62 -25.09
CA VAL A 267 -23.21 -15.47 -24.19
C VAL A 267 -22.93 -14.75 -22.87
N GLU A 268 -23.22 -15.44 -21.76
CA GLU A 268 -22.88 -14.99 -20.41
C GLU A 268 -21.37 -15.12 -20.19
N ILE A 269 -20.74 -14.01 -19.77
CA ILE A 269 -19.36 -13.95 -19.32
C ILE A 269 -19.32 -13.81 -17.79
N THR A 270 -18.41 -14.55 -17.15
CA THR A 270 -18.24 -14.57 -15.69
C THR A 270 -16.90 -14.02 -15.22
N GLY A 271 -16.03 -13.65 -16.15
CA GLY A 271 -14.74 -13.03 -15.90
C GLY A 271 -14.15 -12.45 -17.19
N ILE A 272 -13.05 -11.72 -17.06
CA ILE A 272 -12.28 -11.16 -18.16
C ILE A 272 -10.80 -11.37 -17.88
N GLN A 273 -10.04 -11.82 -18.87
CA GLN A 273 -8.61 -12.08 -18.78
C GLN A 273 -7.87 -11.69 -20.06
N HIS A 274 -6.62 -11.26 -19.92
CA HIS A 274 -5.71 -11.02 -21.04
C HIS A 274 -4.44 -11.89 -20.95
N ASP A 275 -4.32 -12.70 -19.89
CA ASP A 275 -3.31 -13.75 -19.72
C ASP A 275 -4.00 -15.11 -19.82
N SER A 276 -3.63 -15.90 -20.84
CA SER A 276 -4.23 -17.21 -21.10
C SER A 276 -4.11 -18.13 -19.89
N ARG A 277 -3.05 -18.00 -19.09
CA ARG A 277 -2.75 -18.87 -17.94
C ARG A 277 -3.75 -18.68 -16.79
N LEU A 278 -4.42 -17.52 -16.74
CA LEU A 278 -5.38 -17.13 -15.70
C LEU A 278 -6.84 -17.36 -16.11
N VAL A 279 -7.09 -17.69 -17.38
CA VAL A 279 -8.43 -17.97 -17.90
C VAL A 279 -9.08 -19.11 -17.12
N SER A 280 -10.33 -18.89 -16.73
CA SER A 280 -11.24 -19.88 -16.15
C SER A 280 -12.48 -20.07 -17.04
N ALA A 281 -13.22 -21.14 -16.78
CA ALA A 281 -14.44 -21.43 -17.52
C ALA A 281 -15.47 -20.30 -17.38
N GLY A 282 -15.91 -19.74 -18.50
CA GLY A 282 -16.85 -18.60 -18.54
C GLY A 282 -16.19 -17.24 -18.78
N ASP A 283 -14.87 -17.16 -18.86
CA ASP A 283 -14.17 -15.89 -19.04
C ASP A 283 -14.20 -15.41 -20.51
N LEU A 284 -14.16 -14.08 -20.66
CA LEU A 284 -13.78 -13.39 -21.88
C LEU A 284 -12.25 -13.30 -21.97
N PHE A 285 -11.66 -13.77 -23.06
CA PHE A 285 -10.23 -13.62 -23.31
C PHE A 285 -9.94 -12.46 -24.27
N VAL A 286 -9.04 -11.55 -23.91
CA VAL A 286 -8.65 -10.39 -24.73
C VAL A 286 -7.22 -10.58 -25.23
N CYS A 287 -7.07 -10.66 -26.55
CA CYS A 287 -5.78 -10.88 -27.22
C CYS A 287 -4.95 -9.60 -27.31
N CYS A 288 -4.33 -9.21 -26.19
CA CYS A 288 -3.44 -8.06 -26.15
C CYS A 288 -2.11 -8.32 -26.87
N VAL A 289 -1.63 -7.35 -27.65
CA VAL A 289 -0.31 -7.41 -28.28
C VAL A 289 0.69 -6.75 -27.34
N GLY A 290 1.55 -7.56 -26.71
CA GLY A 290 2.57 -7.10 -25.77
C GLY A 290 3.92 -6.79 -26.44
N ARG A 291 4.89 -6.33 -25.63
CA ARG A 291 6.26 -6.05 -26.11
C ARG A 291 7.06 -7.31 -26.45
N GLN A 292 6.83 -8.39 -25.71
CA GLN A 292 7.58 -9.65 -25.86
C GLN A 292 6.84 -10.71 -26.68
N THR A 293 5.51 -10.74 -26.56
CA THR A 293 4.67 -11.77 -27.17
C THR A 293 3.32 -11.18 -27.59
N ASP A 294 2.65 -11.92 -28.47
CA ASP A 294 1.33 -11.59 -29.01
C ASP A 294 0.28 -12.52 -28.38
N GLY A 295 -0.72 -11.94 -27.71
CA GLY A 295 -1.82 -12.67 -27.07
C GLY A 295 -2.58 -13.60 -28.02
N HIS A 296 -2.61 -13.30 -29.32
CA HIS A 296 -3.26 -14.14 -30.34
C HIS A 296 -2.62 -15.54 -30.43
N LEU A 297 -1.34 -15.68 -30.06
CA LEU A 297 -0.65 -16.98 -30.08
C LEU A 297 -1.16 -17.95 -29.00
N TYR A 298 -1.88 -17.45 -27.99
CA TYR A 298 -2.33 -18.23 -26.84
C TYR A 298 -3.84 -18.52 -26.85
N LEU A 299 -4.52 -18.27 -27.97
CA LEU A 299 -5.95 -18.54 -28.15
C LEU A 299 -6.33 -19.99 -27.84
N SER A 300 -5.56 -20.95 -28.37
CA SER A 300 -5.83 -22.37 -28.12
C SER A 300 -5.65 -22.76 -26.65
N GLU A 301 -4.84 -22.04 -25.89
CA GLU A 301 -4.72 -22.28 -24.44
C GLU A 301 -5.93 -21.69 -23.70
N ALA A 302 -6.32 -20.45 -24.03
CA ALA A 302 -7.49 -19.81 -23.44
C ALA A 302 -8.78 -20.62 -23.68
N ASP A 303 -8.97 -21.13 -24.90
CA ASP A 303 -10.09 -21.99 -25.26
C ASP A 303 -10.11 -23.29 -24.44
N LYS A 304 -8.96 -23.97 -24.31
CA LYS A 304 -8.82 -25.19 -23.48
C LYS A 304 -9.14 -24.95 -22.01
N ARG A 305 -8.89 -23.74 -21.50
CA ARG A 305 -9.20 -23.35 -20.12
C ARG A 305 -10.65 -22.90 -19.94
N GLY A 306 -11.40 -22.76 -21.03
CA GLY A 306 -12.84 -22.51 -21.02
C GLY A 306 -13.25 -21.07 -21.28
N ALA A 307 -12.43 -20.28 -22.00
CA ALA A 307 -12.88 -19.01 -22.54
C ALA A 307 -14.15 -19.20 -23.37
N VAL A 308 -15.18 -18.40 -23.11
CA VAL A 308 -16.47 -18.50 -23.83
C VAL A 308 -16.59 -17.52 -24.98
N ALA A 309 -15.79 -16.45 -24.94
CA ALA A 309 -15.72 -15.42 -25.96
C ALA A 309 -14.31 -14.83 -26.03
N VAL A 310 -13.98 -14.25 -27.21
CA VAL A 310 -12.67 -13.66 -27.48
C VAL A 310 -12.82 -12.24 -28.01
N VAL A 311 -11.95 -11.33 -27.58
CA VAL A 311 -11.73 -10.02 -28.21
C VAL A 311 -10.34 -10.00 -28.83
N ALA A 312 -10.24 -9.68 -30.11
CA ALA A 312 -9.00 -9.73 -30.87
C ALA A 312 -8.83 -8.49 -31.78
N SER A 313 -7.60 -8.22 -32.21
CA SER A 313 -7.30 -7.17 -33.20
C SER A 313 -6.94 -7.70 -34.58
N LYS A 314 -6.86 -9.03 -34.72
CA LYS A 314 -6.59 -9.73 -35.99
C LYS A 314 -7.74 -10.68 -36.28
N GLU A 315 -8.04 -10.88 -37.56
CA GLU A 315 -8.99 -11.91 -37.98
C GLU A 315 -8.49 -13.29 -37.54
N ILE A 316 -9.40 -14.06 -36.94
CA ILE A 316 -9.16 -15.41 -36.44
C ILE A 316 -10.25 -16.31 -37.05
N ASP A 317 -9.86 -17.48 -37.55
CA ASP A 317 -10.81 -18.48 -38.01
C ASP A 317 -11.37 -19.26 -36.82
N ILE A 318 -12.56 -18.85 -36.36
CA ILE A 318 -13.21 -19.44 -35.18
C ILE A 318 -13.67 -20.87 -35.46
N GLU A 319 -14.24 -21.11 -36.65
CA GLU A 319 -14.96 -22.35 -36.96
C GLU A 319 -14.03 -23.56 -36.97
N ASP A 320 -12.77 -23.37 -37.37
CA ASP A 320 -11.76 -24.43 -37.43
C ASP A 320 -10.82 -24.47 -36.21
N THR A 321 -10.76 -23.40 -35.39
CA THR A 321 -9.67 -23.21 -34.41
C THR A 321 -10.12 -23.15 -32.94
N LEU A 322 -11.38 -22.79 -32.64
CA LEU A 322 -11.81 -22.47 -31.28
C LEU A 322 -13.21 -23.01 -30.96
N GLY A 323 -13.41 -23.49 -29.72
CA GLY A 323 -14.73 -23.83 -29.16
C GLY A 323 -15.50 -22.63 -28.57
N CYS A 324 -14.91 -21.43 -28.64
CA CYS A 324 -15.51 -20.18 -28.17
C CYS A 324 -16.82 -19.85 -28.93
N LYS A 325 -17.80 -19.29 -28.22
CA LYS A 325 -19.13 -19.00 -28.76
C LYS A 325 -19.22 -17.68 -29.51
N ALA A 326 -18.29 -16.75 -29.25
CA ALA A 326 -18.26 -15.44 -29.89
C ALA A 326 -16.84 -14.91 -30.08
N LEU A 327 -16.65 -14.12 -31.14
CA LEU A 327 -15.44 -13.34 -31.41
C LEU A 327 -15.82 -11.90 -31.73
N VAL A 328 -15.11 -10.98 -31.10
CA VAL A 328 -15.22 -9.55 -31.33
C VAL A 328 -13.89 -9.06 -31.88
N ILE A 329 -13.90 -8.48 -33.08
CA ILE A 329 -12.73 -7.83 -33.66
C ILE A 329 -12.78 -6.34 -33.36
N VAL A 330 -11.70 -5.78 -32.82
CA VAL A 330 -11.52 -4.36 -32.54
C VAL A 330 -10.25 -3.85 -33.22
N GLU A 331 -10.08 -2.54 -33.38
CA GLU A 331 -8.85 -1.99 -33.98
C GLU A 331 -7.62 -2.23 -33.11
N ASP A 332 -7.73 -2.00 -31.79
CA ASP A 332 -6.64 -2.17 -30.83
C ASP A 332 -7.15 -2.72 -29.49
N THR A 333 -6.80 -3.97 -29.20
CA THR A 333 -7.15 -4.67 -27.95
C THR A 333 -6.57 -4.00 -26.70
N ASN A 334 -5.37 -3.41 -26.78
CA ASN A 334 -4.74 -2.74 -25.65
C ASN A 334 -5.50 -1.46 -25.26
N SER A 335 -6.06 -0.75 -26.25
CA SER A 335 -6.83 0.47 -26.02
C SER A 335 -8.20 0.23 -25.37
N VAL A 336 -8.86 -0.89 -25.71
CA VAL A 336 -10.22 -1.21 -25.22
C VAL A 336 -10.22 -2.02 -23.92
N LEU A 337 -9.13 -2.73 -23.59
CA LEU A 337 -9.04 -3.57 -22.40
C LEU A 337 -9.44 -2.85 -21.10
N PRO A 338 -8.98 -1.60 -20.82
CA PRO A 338 -9.39 -0.91 -19.61
C PRO A 338 -10.90 -0.65 -19.55
N ALA A 339 -11.52 -0.24 -20.66
CA ALA A 339 -12.95 0.05 -20.75
C ALA A 339 -13.79 -1.22 -20.56
N LEU A 340 -13.39 -2.33 -21.18
CA LEU A 340 -14.03 -3.64 -20.98
C LEU A 340 -13.93 -4.08 -19.52
N ALA A 341 -12.74 -4.03 -18.93
CA ALA A 341 -12.54 -4.42 -17.54
C ALA A 341 -13.37 -3.56 -16.58
N ALA A 342 -13.34 -2.24 -16.74
CA ALA A 342 -14.09 -1.34 -15.88
C ALA A 342 -15.60 -1.56 -15.97
N SER A 343 -16.12 -1.80 -17.17
CA SER A 343 -17.55 -2.05 -17.38
C SER A 343 -17.97 -3.40 -16.78
N PHE A 344 -17.20 -4.46 -17.03
CA PHE A 344 -17.45 -5.78 -16.45
C PHE A 344 -17.52 -5.75 -14.91
N TYR A 345 -16.59 -5.01 -14.29
CA TYR A 345 -16.53 -4.83 -12.84
C TYR A 345 -17.39 -3.66 -12.32
N ARG A 346 -18.24 -3.05 -13.15
CA ARG A 346 -19.20 -1.98 -12.81
C ARG A 346 -18.57 -0.70 -12.24
N HIS A 347 -17.43 -0.28 -12.79
CA HIS A 347 -16.70 0.96 -12.47
C HIS A 347 -16.51 1.20 -10.95
N PRO A 348 -15.84 0.29 -10.23
CA PRO A 348 -15.77 0.31 -8.76
C PRO A 348 -15.18 1.61 -8.20
N SER A 349 -14.20 2.21 -8.88
CA SER A 349 -13.55 3.46 -8.45
C SER A 349 -14.50 4.66 -8.33
N ARG A 350 -15.66 4.64 -9.00
CA ARG A 350 -16.66 5.73 -8.89
C ARG A 350 -17.33 5.78 -7.52
N ASN A 351 -17.32 4.66 -6.78
CA ASN A 351 -18.02 4.50 -5.50
C ASN A 351 -17.08 4.54 -4.28
N MET A 352 -15.80 4.84 -4.47
CA MET A 352 -14.80 4.99 -3.40
C MET A 352 -14.01 6.27 -3.60
N ALA A 353 -13.45 6.84 -2.54
CA ALA A 353 -12.45 7.89 -2.67
C ALA A 353 -11.15 7.31 -3.23
N VAL A 354 -10.57 7.87 -4.30
CA VAL A 354 -9.36 7.31 -4.93
C VAL A 354 -8.24 8.35 -4.97
N ILE A 355 -7.14 8.03 -4.29
CA ILE A 355 -5.96 8.88 -4.15
C ILE A 355 -4.85 8.28 -5.00
N GLY A 356 -4.45 9.00 -6.06
CA GLY A 356 -3.36 8.60 -6.94
C GLY A 356 -2.06 9.31 -6.58
N ILE A 357 -0.98 8.55 -6.39
CA ILE A 357 0.34 9.10 -6.05
C ILE A 357 1.33 8.79 -7.17
N THR A 358 1.97 9.82 -7.72
CA THR A 358 3.01 9.68 -8.72
C THR A 358 4.27 10.47 -8.36
N GLY A 359 5.37 10.10 -9.03
CA GLY A 359 6.70 10.66 -8.81
C GLY A 359 7.79 9.59 -8.99
N THR A 360 9.06 10.00 -8.96
CA THR A 360 10.18 9.06 -9.02
C THR A 360 10.31 8.34 -7.68
N ASN A 361 10.48 9.07 -6.58
CA ASN A 361 10.66 8.50 -5.24
C ASN A 361 9.52 8.88 -4.28
N GLY A 362 9.35 8.12 -3.19
CA GLY A 362 8.41 8.46 -2.10
C GLY A 362 6.96 7.98 -2.27
N LYS A 363 6.58 7.41 -3.43
CA LYS A 363 5.22 6.92 -3.70
C LYS A 363 4.72 5.93 -2.65
N THR A 364 5.52 4.90 -2.37
CA THR A 364 5.20 3.84 -1.39
C THR A 364 5.07 4.39 0.01
N THR A 365 6.06 5.15 0.50
CA THR A 365 5.98 5.70 1.86
C THR A 365 4.79 6.64 2.03
N THR A 366 4.56 7.51 1.04
CA THR A 366 3.40 8.41 1.03
C THR A 366 2.07 7.64 0.96
N SER A 367 2.01 6.49 0.27
CA SER A 367 0.78 5.69 0.21
C SER A 367 0.43 5.08 1.58
N TYR A 368 1.43 4.62 2.33
CA TYR A 368 1.25 4.09 3.68
C TYR A 368 0.80 5.17 4.66
N LEU A 369 1.43 6.34 4.63
CA LEU A 369 1.05 7.49 5.46
C LEU A 369 -0.36 8.00 5.16
N ILE A 370 -0.75 8.08 3.88
CA ILE A 370 -2.12 8.46 3.52
C ILE A 370 -3.12 7.37 3.92
N LYS A 371 -2.77 6.08 3.79
CA LYS A 371 -3.61 4.98 4.29
C LYS A 371 -3.85 5.12 5.80
N GLY A 372 -2.78 5.30 6.59
CA GLY A 372 -2.87 5.48 8.04
C GLY A 372 -3.73 6.69 8.41
N MET A 373 -3.56 7.82 7.71
CA MET A 373 -4.42 9.01 7.89
C MET A 373 -5.91 8.71 7.62
N TYR A 374 -6.25 8.03 6.52
CA TYR A 374 -7.66 7.69 6.23
C TYR A 374 -8.23 6.67 7.21
N GLU A 375 -7.41 5.73 7.71
CA GLU A 375 -7.81 4.77 8.74
C GLU A 375 -8.03 5.45 10.10
N ALA A 376 -7.18 6.41 10.48
CA ALA A 376 -7.38 7.24 11.67
C ALA A 376 -8.68 8.06 11.57
N MET A 377 -9.05 8.52 10.37
CA MET A 377 -10.37 9.16 10.12
C MET A 377 -11.57 8.19 10.28
N GLY A 378 -11.31 6.89 10.49
CA GLY A 378 -12.34 5.86 10.67
C GLY A 378 -12.83 5.23 9.37
N LEU A 379 -12.12 5.42 8.25
CA LEU A 379 -12.52 4.91 6.93
C LEU A 379 -11.84 3.57 6.64
N ARG A 380 -12.59 2.64 6.06
CA ARG A 380 -12.00 1.39 5.54
C ARG A 380 -11.17 1.71 4.31
N THR A 381 -9.84 1.58 4.44
CA THR A 381 -8.92 2.04 3.40
C THR A 381 -8.17 0.90 2.73
N GLY A 382 -8.40 0.73 1.43
CA GLY A 382 -7.62 -0.15 0.58
C GLY A 382 -6.37 0.54 0.08
N MET A 383 -5.38 -0.25 -0.35
CA MET A 383 -4.15 0.29 -0.93
C MET A 383 -3.64 -0.61 -2.05
N LEU A 384 -3.18 0.00 -3.14
CA LEU A 384 -2.47 -0.65 -4.24
C LEU A 384 -1.05 -0.09 -4.31
N SER A 385 -0.09 -0.81 -3.73
CA SER A 385 1.30 -0.38 -3.56
C SER A 385 2.30 -1.41 -4.09
N THR A 386 3.55 -0.98 -4.28
CA THR A 386 4.69 -1.83 -4.64
C THR A 386 4.95 -2.94 -3.62
N VAL A 387 4.73 -2.67 -2.32
CA VAL A 387 5.01 -3.65 -1.25
C VAL A 387 3.94 -4.72 -1.18
N ALA A 388 2.67 -4.29 -1.24
CA ALA A 388 1.52 -5.16 -1.15
C ALA A 388 0.24 -4.45 -1.59
N TYR A 389 -0.79 -5.24 -1.85
CA TYR A 389 -2.14 -4.73 -1.96
C TYR A 389 -2.90 -5.00 -0.66
N TYR A 390 -3.78 -4.08 -0.28
CA TYR A 390 -4.62 -4.19 0.92
C TYR A 390 -6.06 -3.98 0.52
N ILE A 391 -6.94 -4.91 0.87
CA ILE A 391 -8.38 -4.73 0.67
C ILE A 391 -8.90 -3.65 1.62
N HIS A 392 -8.63 -3.81 2.92
CA HIS A 392 -8.72 -2.79 3.96
C HIS A 392 -7.99 -3.28 5.23
N GLY A 393 -7.55 -2.39 6.11
CA GLY A 393 -6.83 -2.79 7.34
C GLY A 393 -5.62 -3.67 7.02
N ASP A 394 -5.48 -4.80 7.71
CA ASP A 394 -4.36 -5.75 7.56
C ASP A 394 -4.60 -6.84 6.50
N ASN A 395 -5.66 -6.74 5.69
CA ASN A 395 -6.00 -7.73 4.66
C ASN A 395 -5.05 -7.63 3.45
N LYS A 396 -3.82 -8.11 3.66
CA LYS A 396 -2.69 -8.07 2.74
C LYS A 396 -2.78 -9.14 1.65
N LEU A 397 -2.51 -8.73 0.42
CA LEU A 397 -2.34 -9.58 -0.76
C LEU A 397 -0.97 -9.30 -1.39
N GLU A 398 -0.43 -10.29 -2.09
CA GLU A 398 0.83 -10.13 -2.82
C GLU A 398 0.70 -9.10 -3.96
N SER A 399 1.76 -8.31 -4.15
CA SER A 399 1.85 -7.31 -5.22
C SER A 399 2.85 -7.75 -6.28
N PRO A 400 2.40 -8.24 -7.46
CA PRO A 400 3.31 -8.59 -8.55
C PRO A 400 3.91 -7.36 -9.24
N ASN A 401 3.24 -6.20 -9.15
CA ASN A 401 3.66 -4.96 -9.80
C ASN A 401 3.24 -3.73 -8.98
N THR A 402 4.03 -2.65 -9.04
CA THR A 402 3.67 -1.34 -8.42
C THR A 402 2.28 -0.86 -8.83
N THR A 403 1.97 -0.95 -10.13
CA THR A 403 0.65 -0.63 -10.67
C THR A 403 0.16 -1.86 -11.43
N PRO A 404 -0.86 -2.58 -10.92
CA PRO A 404 -1.41 -3.76 -11.59
C PRO A 404 -1.95 -3.41 -12.98
N ASP A 405 -2.13 -4.41 -13.84
CA ASP A 405 -2.76 -4.22 -15.15
C ASP A 405 -4.23 -3.78 -15.03
N ALA A 406 -4.82 -3.35 -16.16
CA ALA A 406 -6.15 -2.77 -16.16
C ALA A 406 -7.25 -3.73 -15.69
N VAL A 407 -7.11 -5.04 -15.93
CA VAL A 407 -8.07 -6.04 -15.46
C VAL A 407 -7.92 -6.23 -13.95
N LEU A 408 -6.68 -6.45 -13.50
CA LEU A 408 -6.39 -6.71 -12.09
C LEU A 408 -6.75 -5.50 -11.21
N VAL A 409 -6.48 -4.26 -11.64
CA VAL A 409 -6.89 -3.04 -10.93
C VAL A 409 -8.40 -3.00 -10.71
N GLN A 410 -9.20 -3.25 -11.76
CA GLN A 410 -10.66 -3.19 -11.67
C GLN A 410 -11.20 -4.34 -10.81
N ASN A 411 -10.63 -5.54 -10.93
CA ASN A 411 -10.97 -6.68 -10.07
C ASN A 411 -10.69 -6.39 -8.58
N LEU A 412 -9.49 -5.90 -8.26
CA LEU A 412 -9.11 -5.52 -6.90
C LEU A 412 -10.01 -4.43 -6.34
N MET A 413 -10.29 -3.37 -7.10
CA MET A 413 -11.16 -2.29 -6.64
C MET A 413 -12.61 -2.76 -6.45
N ALA A 414 -13.10 -3.67 -7.29
CA ALA A 414 -14.42 -4.27 -7.11
C ALA A 414 -14.48 -5.16 -5.87
N LYS A 415 -13.41 -5.91 -5.60
CA LYS A 415 -13.24 -6.69 -4.38
C LYS A 415 -13.16 -5.78 -3.14
N MET A 416 -12.43 -4.67 -3.20
CA MET A 416 -12.39 -3.64 -2.16
C MET A 416 -13.80 -3.11 -1.86
N LEU A 417 -14.49 -2.63 -2.89
CA LEU A 417 -15.85 -2.09 -2.75
C LEU A 417 -16.81 -3.12 -2.13
N HIS A 418 -16.76 -4.37 -2.58
CA HIS A 418 -17.62 -5.44 -2.06
C HIS A 418 -17.33 -5.79 -0.58
N ASN A 419 -16.11 -5.55 -0.11
CA ASN A 419 -15.72 -5.74 1.28
C ASN A 419 -15.86 -4.45 2.11
N GLY A 420 -16.53 -3.42 1.56
CA GLY A 420 -16.88 -2.19 2.25
C GLY A 420 -15.74 -1.17 2.36
N THR A 421 -14.71 -1.27 1.51
CA THR A 421 -13.67 -0.24 1.39
C THR A 421 -14.30 1.06 0.90
N GLU A 422 -13.99 2.17 1.57
CA GLU A 422 -14.52 3.51 1.29
C GLU A 422 -13.49 4.42 0.61
N ALA A 423 -12.20 4.18 0.86
CA ALA A 423 -11.10 4.90 0.25
C ALA A 423 -10.02 3.95 -0.27
N VAL A 424 -9.35 4.31 -1.36
CA VAL A 424 -8.26 3.56 -1.97
C VAL A 424 -7.09 4.48 -2.25
N VAL A 425 -5.92 4.13 -1.71
CA VAL A 425 -4.66 4.80 -2.01
C VAL A 425 -3.88 3.98 -3.05
N MET A 426 -3.48 4.59 -4.16
CA MET A 426 -2.91 3.87 -5.28
C MET A 426 -1.61 4.52 -5.78
N GLU A 427 -0.56 3.71 -5.91
CA GLU A 427 0.66 4.10 -6.60
C GLU A 427 0.42 4.12 -8.13
N ALA A 428 0.43 5.32 -8.72
CA ALA A 428 0.31 5.54 -10.15
C ALA A 428 1.70 5.70 -10.80
N SER A 429 2.34 4.56 -11.07
CA SER A 429 3.65 4.54 -11.74
C SER A 429 3.58 5.14 -13.16
N SER A 430 4.71 5.68 -13.64
CA SER A 430 4.80 6.21 -15.02
C SER A 430 4.51 5.13 -16.06
N HIS A 431 4.92 3.88 -15.80
CA HIS A 431 4.60 2.73 -16.63
C HIS A 431 3.10 2.46 -16.68
N GLY A 432 2.43 2.43 -15.53
CA GLY A 432 0.99 2.19 -15.45
C GLY A 432 0.18 3.28 -16.18
N LEU A 433 0.57 4.53 -16.01
CA LEU A 433 -0.05 5.66 -16.71
C LEU A 433 0.26 5.68 -18.22
N ALA A 434 1.48 5.32 -18.62
CA ALA A 434 1.87 5.25 -20.03
C ALA A 434 1.12 4.15 -20.78
N LEU A 435 1.01 2.96 -20.17
CA LEU A 435 0.36 1.76 -20.72
C LEU A 435 -1.17 1.77 -20.56
N GLY A 436 -1.76 2.84 -20.00
CA GLY A 436 -3.20 2.96 -19.85
C GLY A 436 -3.85 2.07 -18.78
N ARG A 437 -3.06 1.49 -17.86
CA ARG A 437 -3.56 0.62 -16.79
C ARG A 437 -4.55 1.34 -15.86
N CYS A 438 -4.38 2.65 -15.71
CA CYS A 438 -5.23 3.50 -14.87
C CYS A 438 -6.25 4.33 -15.67
N ASN A 439 -6.47 4.03 -16.96
CA ASN A 439 -7.33 4.86 -17.82
C ASN A 439 -8.77 4.96 -17.28
N GLU A 440 -9.30 3.86 -16.75
CA GLU A 440 -10.65 3.77 -16.20
C GLU A 440 -10.68 3.80 -14.66
N VAL A 441 -9.63 4.33 -14.04
CA VAL A 441 -9.63 4.67 -12.62
C VAL A 441 -10.07 6.12 -12.47
N ASP A 442 -11.13 6.32 -11.69
CA ASP A 442 -11.74 7.61 -11.41
C ASP A 442 -11.10 8.25 -10.16
N PHE A 443 -9.96 8.93 -10.35
CA PHE A 443 -9.19 9.55 -9.27
C PHE A 443 -9.85 10.83 -8.74
N ASP A 444 -9.86 10.99 -7.41
CA ASP A 444 -10.29 12.20 -6.73
C ASP A 444 -9.12 13.13 -6.40
N ILE A 445 -7.95 12.56 -6.11
CA ILE A 445 -6.76 13.32 -5.68
C ILE A 445 -5.55 12.85 -6.48
N ALA A 446 -4.80 13.81 -7.01
CA ALA A 446 -3.50 13.57 -7.64
C ALA A 446 -2.37 14.16 -6.79
N VAL A 447 -1.41 13.31 -6.40
CA VAL A 447 -0.24 13.69 -5.59
C VAL A 447 1.03 13.56 -6.44
N PHE A 448 1.85 14.61 -6.47
CA PHE A 448 3.17 14.61 -7.11
C PHE A 448 4.27 14.81 -6.07
N THR A 449 5.15 13.81 -5.94
CA THR A 449 6.26 13.84 -4.97
C THR A 449 7.52 14.51 -5.53
N ASN A 450 8.07 14.02 -6.64
CA ASN A 450 9.27 14.54 -7.31
C ASN A 450 9.48 13.88 -8.68
N LEU A 451 10.34 14.46 -9.51
CA LEU A 451 10.81 13.92 -10.78
C LEU A 451 12.34 13.98 -10.87
N THR A 452 12.98 12.82 -10.75
CA THR A 452 14.42 12.64 -11.05
C THR A 452 14.63 11.53 -12.09
N ARG A 453 15.82 11.47 -12.70
CA ARG A 453 16.15 10.53 -13.79
C ARG A 453 15.91 9.08 -13.38
N ASP A 454 14.95 8.44 -14.03
CA ASP A 454 14.68 7.01 -13.91
C ASP A 454 13.91 6.50 -15.14
N HIS A 455 13.86 5.18 -15.34
CA HIS A 455 13.06 4.50 -16.37
C HIS A 455 13.27 4.99 -17.83
N LEU A 456 14.44 5.53 -18.17
CA LEU A 456 14.74 5.97 -19.54
C LEU A 456 14.86 4.82 -20.55
N ASP A 457 15.10 3.59 -20.07
CA ASP A 457 15.01 2.35 -20.84
C ASP A 457 13.61 2.12 -21.41
N PHE A 458 12.57 2.61 -20.71
CA PHE A 458 11.18 2.52 -21.17
C PHE A 458 10.71 3.80 -21.89
N HIS A 459 10.95 4.97 -21.30
CA HIS A 459 10.40 6.25 -21.77
C HIS A 459 11.30 6.95 -22.79
N GLY A 460 12.56 6.55 -22.96
CA GLY A 460 13.52 7.18 -23.88
C GLY A 460 14.01 8.56 -23.42
N THR A 461 13.11 9.49 -23.11
CA THR A 461 13.41 10.87 -22.70
C THR A 461 12.79 11.24 -21.35
N GLU A 462 13.37 12.23 -20.67
CA GLU A 462 12.80 12.78 -19.43
C GLU A 462 11.45 13.47 -19.68
N GLU A 463 11.27 14.08 -20.85
CA GLU A 463 10.01 14.71 -21.26
C GLU A 463 8.88 13.67 -21.36
N GLU A 464 9.11 12.55 -22.04
CA GLU A 464 8.14 11.44 -22.11
C GLU A 464 7.84 10.85 -20.72
N TYR A 465 8.86 10.72 -19.87
CA TYR A 465 8.69 10.26 -18.50
C TYR A 465 7.83 11.22 -17.64
N ARG A 466 8.06 12.53 -17.77
CA ARG A 466 7.26 13.58 -17.12
C ARG A 466 5.83 13.57 -17.63
N ASP A 467 5.64 13.54 -18.94
CA ASP A 467 4.33 13.59 -19.60
C ASP A 467 3.51 12.33 -19.28
N ALA A 468 4.15 11.18 -19.11
CA ALA A 468 3.49 9.97 -18.63
C ALA A 468 2.88 10.15 -17.23
N LYS A 469 3.59 10.79 -16.29
CA LYS A 469 3.06 11.11 -14.95
C LYS A 469 1.97 12.19 -15.00
N ALA A 470 2.11 13.14 -15.92
CA ALA A 470 1.15 14.23 -16.13
C ALA A 470 -0.27 13.73 -16.41
N LYS A 471 -0.41 12.53 -17.00
CA LYS A 471 -1.70 11.87 -17.26
C LYS A 471 -2.57 11.74 -16.01
N LEU A 472 -1.98 11.56 -14.82
CA LEU A 472 -2.74 11.55 -13.56
C LEU A 472 -3.36 12.92 -13.27
N PHE A 473 -2.57 13.99 -13.38
CA PHE A 473 -3.03 15.35 -13.12
C PHE A 473 -3.99 15.86 -14.21
N ALA A 474 -3.84 15.41 -15.45
CA ALA A 474 -4.75 15.72 -16.55
C ALA A 474 -6.18 15.24 -16.28
N LYS A 475 -6.37 14.22 -15.44
CA LYS A 475 -7.70 13.74 -15.00
C LYS A 475 -8.35 14.66 -13.97
N MET A 476 -7.61 15.58 -13.36
CA MET A 476 -8.15 16.53 -12.38
C MET A 476 -8.90 17.66 -13.09
N VAL A 477 -10.18 17.40 -13.42
CA VAL A 477 -11.02 18.32 -14.21
C VAL A 477 -12.16 19.01 -13.44
N ASP A 478 -12.69 18.40 -12.37
CA ASP A 478 -13.82 18.90 -11.59
C ASP A 478 -13.34 19.68 -10.34
N PRO A 479 -13.55 21.01 -10.26
CA PRO A 479 -13.10 21.81 -9.12
C PRO A 479 -13.79 21.50 -7.80
N GLU A 480 -15.02 20.99 -7.83
CA GLU A 480 -15.77 20.67 -6.61
C GLU A 480 -15.19 19.40 -5.99
N ARG A 481 -14.98 18.39 -6.84
CA ARG A 481 -14.58 17.03 -6.45
C ARG A 481 -13.08 16.75 -6.43
N HIS A 482 -12.27 17.38 -7.28
CA HIS A 482 -10.86 16.98 -7.44
C HIS A 482 -9.91 17.86 -6.65
N ARG A 483 -8.75 17.30 -6.27
CA ARG A 483 -7.66 18.04 -5.62
C ARG A 483 -6.30 17.68 -6.23
N LYS A 484 -5.41 18.67 -6.27
CA LYS A 484 -4.01 18.49 -6.67
C LYS A 484 -3.11 18.74 -5.47
N VAL A 485 -2.17 17.85 -5.21
CA VAL A 485 -1.16 18.00 -4.16
C VAL A 485 0.22 17.94 -4.80
N VAL A 486 1.02 18.99 -4.64
CA VAL A 486 2.26 19.17 -5.43
C VAL A 486 3.42 19.63 -4.55
N ASN A 487 4.55 18.93 -4.66
CA ASN A 487 5.82 19.38 -4.10
C ASN A 487 6.37 20.55 -4.92
N ILE A 488 6.47 21.75 -4.34
CA ILE A 488 6.97 22.94 -5.04
C ILE A 488 8.48 23.18 -4.91
N ASP A 489 9.20 22.32 -4.19
CA ASP A 489 10.67 22.28 -4.24
C ASP A 489 11.17 21.58 -5.52
N ASP A 490 10.31 20.83 -6.20
CA ASP A 490 10.63 20.21 -7.48
C ASP A 490 10.47 21.21 -8.64
N PRO A 491 11.46 21.36 -9.53
CA PRO A 491 11.40 22.33 -10.64
C PRO A 491 10.30 22.04 -11.66
N HIS A 492 9.76 20.82 -11.71
CA HIS A 492 8.67 20.44 -12.60
C HIS A 492 7.29 20.75 -11.99
N ALA A 493 7.20 21.24 -10.75
CA ALA A 493 5.93 21.56 -10.10
C ALA A 493 4.98 22.45 -10.93
N PRO A 494 5.45 23.55 -11.58
CA PRO A 494 4.56 24.39 -12.39
C PRO A 494 3.92 23.63 -13.55
N PHE A 495 4.62 22.65 -14.12
CA PHE A 495 4.10 21.82 -15.20
C PHE A 495 2.95 20.93 -14.73
N PHE A 496 3.09 20.29 -13.55
CA PHE A 496 2.04 19.43 -12.98
C PHE A 496 0.81 20.23 -12.52
N VAL A 497 1.01 21.40 -11.91
CA VAL A 497 -0.08 22.31 -11.50
C VAL A 497 -0.93 22.72 -12.70
N ALA A 498 -0.29 22.98 -13.85
CA ALA A 498 -0.94 23.42 -15.08
C ALA A 498 -1.76 22.33 -15.80
N GLN A 499 -1.59 21.05 -15.45
CA GLN A 499 -2.35 19.96 -16.08
C GLN A 499 -3.81 19.92 -15.58
N GLY A 500 -4.73 19.47 -16.42
CA GLY A 500 -6.16 19.39 -16.05
C GLY A 500 -6.80 20.78 -15.97
N ASN A 501 -7.81 20.93 -15.11
CA ASN A 501 -8.52 22.20 -14.94
C ASN A 501 -7.74 23.13 -13.96
N PRO A 502 -7.44 24.40 -14.34
CA PRO A 502 -6.80 25.38 -13.46
C PRO A 502 -7.64 25.79 -12.24
N GLU A 503 -8.96 25.60 -12.28
CA GLU A 503 -9.86 25.92 -11.17
C GLU A 503 -9.85 24.85 -10.07
N VAL A 504 -9.30 23.66 -10.35
CA VAL A 504 -9.15 22.60 -9.34
C VAL A 504 -8.20 23.08 -8.23
N PRO A 505 -8.63 23.04 -6.95
CA PRO A 505 -7.79 23.47 -5.84
C PRO A 505 -6.46 22.70 -5.77
N VAL A 506 -5.39 23.45 -5.52
CA VAL A 506 -4.03 22.94 -5.36
C VAL A 506 -3.61 23.18 -3.92
N VAL A 507 -3.12 22.15 -3.25
CA VAL A 507 -2.39 22.27 -1.97
C VAL A 507 -0.92 21.99 -2.24
N THR A 508 -0.08 22.94 -1.91
CA THR A 508 1.36 22.86 -2.12
C THR A 508 2.07 22.43 -0.85
N PHE A 509 3.12 21.62 -1.01
CA PHE A 509 4.02 21.30 0.08
C PHE A 509 5.47 21.50 -0.32
N ALA A 510 6.32 21.82 0.65
CA ALA A 510 7.75 21.99 0.45
C ALA A 510 8.48 21.91 1.79
N MET A 511 9.72 21.43 1.75
CA MET A 511 10.62 21.48 2.88
C MET A 511 11.40 22.82 2.90
N GLU A 512 11.90 23.24 1.73
CA GLU A 512 12.76 24.42 1.56
C GLU A 512 11.93 25.69 1.28
N ASN A 513 10.99 25.63 0.34
CA ASN A 513 10.18 26.77 -0.04
C ASN A 513 9.04 27.06 0.95
N LYS A 514 9.28 27.99 1.88
CA LYS A 514 8.30 28.41 2.91
C LYS A 514 7.06 29.14 2.37
N ASN A 515 6.93 29.34 1.06
CA ASN A 515 5.69 29.83 0.45
C ASN A 515 4.68 28.71 0.16
N ALA A 516 5.04 27.44 0.38
CA ALA A 516 4.10 26.33 0.29
C ALA A 516 3.00 26.44 1.37
N ASP A 517 1.84 25.85 1.11
CA ASP A 517 0.74 25.79 2.09
C ASP A 517 1.15 24.92 3.30
N VAL A 518 1.86 23.83 3.04
CA VAL A 518 2.34 22.88 4.04
C VAL A 518 3.87 22.85 4.04
N HIS A 519 4.48 23.30 5.13
CA HIS A 519 5.94 23.33 5.26
C HIS A 519 6.41 23.16 6.71
N PRO A 520 7.62 22.64 6.96
CA PRO A 520 8.12 22.50 8.32
C PRO A 520 8.57 23.86 8.86
N LEU A 521 8.31 24.10 10.15
CA LEU A 521 8.84 25.18 10.97
C LEU A 521 10.15 24.76 11.64
N LYS A 522 10.16 23.53 12.17
CA LYS A 522 11.29 22.90 12.84
C LYS A 522 11.18 21.38 12.62
N PHE A 523 12.31 20.70 12.56
CA PHE A 523 12.36 19.25 12.67
C PHE A 523 13.64 18.82 13.37
N GLU A 524 13.59 17.66 14.01
CA GLU A 524 14.71 16.97 14.62
C GLU A 524 14.73 15.55 14.09
N LEU A 525 15.91 15.10 13.69
CA LEU A 525 16.13 13.76 13.14
C LEU A 525 16.93 12.97 14.15
N SER A 526 16.45 11.78 14.49
CA SER A 526 17.19 10.81 15.25
C SER A 526 17.14 9.45 14.56
N LEU A 527 17.78 8.47 15.18
CA LEU A 527 17.81 7.08 14.74
C LEU A 527 16.49 6.35 14.96
N PHE A 528 15.69 6.79 15.93
CA PHE A 528 14.47 6.10 16.35
C PHE A 528 13.21 6.92 16.03
N GLU A 529 13.35 8.23 15.90
CA GLU A 529 12.23 9.14 15.76
C GLU A 529 12.60 10.37 14.91
N THR A 530 11.65 10.80 14.08
CA THR A 530 11.62 12.07 13.38
C THR A 530 10.52 12.93 13.98
N GLN A 531 10.91 14.04 14.62
CA GLN A 531 9.97 15.02 15.13
C GLN A 531 9.88 16.19 14.15
N VAL A 532 8.66 16.57 13.76
CA VAL A 532 8.45 17.70 12.82
C VAL A 532 7.28 18.58 13.26
N LEU A 533 7.55 19.88 13.34
CA LEU A 533 6.54 20.91 13.53
C LEU A 533 6.16 21.46 12.16
N VAL A 534 4.92 21.20 11.72
CA VAL A 534 4.43 21.52 10.37
C VAL A 534 3.46 22.70 10.43
N ASN A 535 3.74 23.76 9.66
CA ASN A 535 2.79 24.83 9.43
C ASN A 535 1.80 24.43 8.34
N THR A 536 0.52 24.69 8.56
CA THR A 536 -0.56 24.48 7.58
C THR A 536 -1.51 25.68 7.58
N PRO A 537 -2.38 25.84 6.56
CA PRO A 537 -3.38 26.90 6.55
C PRO A 537 -4.41 26.81 7.69
N HIS A 538 -4.53 25.65 8.33
CA HIS A 538 -5.53 25.37 9.36
C HIS A 538 -4.94 25.33 10.79
N GLY A 539 -3.63 25.51 10.94
CA GLY A 539 -2.94 25.43 12.23
C GLY A 539 -1.56 24.79 12.12
N ILE A 540 -0.86 24.75 13.25
CA ILE A 540 0.43 24.08 13.36
C ILE A 540 0.19 22.66 13.87
N LEU A 541 0.83 21.67 13.26
CA LEU A 541 0.85 20.28 13.69
C LEU A 541 2.22 19.94 14.28
N GLU A 542 2.22 19.17 15.35
CA GLU A 542 3.40 18.50 15.88
C GLU A 542 3.24 17.01 15.59
N ILE A 543 4.25 16.41 14.96
CA ILE A 543 4.22 15.02 14.48
C ILE A 543 5.49 14.32 14.91
N SER A 544 5.34 13.17 15.58
CA SER A 544 6.38 12.21 15.93
C SER A 544 6.27 10.96 15.06
N SER A 545 7.20 10.74 14.15
CA SER A 545 7.16 9.60 13.21
C SER A 545 8.37 8.68 13.40
N GLY A 546 8.15 7.37 13.38
CA GLY A 546 9.23 6.37 13.31
C GLY A 546 9.99 6.36 11.98
N LEU A 547 9.51 7.09 10.96
CA LEU A 547 10.16 7.15 9.65
C LEU A 547 11.43 8.00 9.67
N LEU A 548 12.55 7.41 9.27
CA LEU A 548 13.87 8.04 9.40
C LEU A 548 14.29 8.88 8.20
N GLY A 549 14.97 9.98 8.46
CA GLY A 549 15.70 10.76 7.46
C GLY A 549 14.88 11.86 6.76
N ARG A 550 15.59 12.85 6.19
CA ARG A 550 15.00 14.05 5.58
C ARG A 550 14.00 13.78 4.47
N HIS A 551 14.24 12.73 3.68
CA HIS A 551 13.37 12.39 2.57
C HIS A 551 11.97 11.96 3.05
N ASN A 552 11.86 11.43 4.27
CA ASN A 552 10.57 11.10 4.87
C ASN A 552 9.81 12.33 5.38
N ILE A 553 10.48 13.45 5.67
CA ILE A 553 9.80 14.73 5.91
C ILE A 553 8.98 15.12 4.68
N TYR A 554 9.51 14.98 3.45
CA TYR A 554 8.71 15.23 2.24
C TYR A 554 7.47 14.34 2.14
N ASN A 555 7.59 13.05 2.52
CA ASN A 555 6.47 12.11 2.48
C ASN A 555 5.41 12.44 3.55
N ILE A 556 5.84 12.88 4.74
CA ILE A 556 4.97 13.38 5.81
C ILE A 556 4.24 14.65 5.34
N LEU A 557 4.96 15.63 4.80
CA LEU A 557 4.37 16.87 4.29
C LEU A 557 3.38 16.62 3.15
N ALA A 558 3.67 15.67 2.25
CA ALA A 558 2.74 15.25 1.20
C ALA A 558 1.44 14.68 1.79
N SER A 559 1.55 13.86 2.83
CA SER A 559 0.40 13.24 3.51
C SER A 559 -0.43 14.26 4.27
N VAL A 560 0.23 15.18 4.99
CA VAL A 560 -0.41 16.35 5.62
C VAL A 560 -1.14 17.17 4.56
N ALA A 561 -0.52 17.46 3.41
CA ALA A 561 -1.13 18.22 2.34
C ALA A 561 -2.36 17.53 1.74
N VAL A 562 -2.38 16.19 1.65
CA VAL A 562 -3.60 15.45 1.30
C VAL A 562 -4.67 15.62 2.37
N GLY A 563 -4.33 15.50 3.65
CA GLY A 563 -5.24 15.76 4.77
C GLY A 563 -5.86 17.15 4.71
N ILE A 564 -5.05 18.19 4.46
CA ILE A 564 -5.52 19.57 4.27
C ILE A 564 -6.43 19.69 3.04
N ALA A 565 -6.09 19.05 1.92
CA ALA A 565 -6.87 19.11 0.68
C ALA A 565 -8.28 18.52 0.83
N VAL A 566 -8.44 17.53 1.70
CA VAL A 566 -9.74 16.89 2.01
C VAL A 566 -10.42 17.44 3.26
N GLY A 567 -9.82 18.44 3.92
CA GLY A 567 -10.36 19.02 5.16
C GLY A 567 -10.35 18.05 6.36
N ALA A 568 -9.42 17.10 6.38
CA ALA A 568 -9.30 16.15 7.48
C ALA A 568 -9.05 16.87 8.82
N PRO A 569 -9.66 16.40 9.93
CA PRO A 569 -9.36 16.92 11.25
C PRO A 569 -7.86 16.77 11.56
N LEU A 570 -7.25 17.85 12.05
CA LEU A 570 -5.81 17.92 12.32
C LEU A 570 -5.30 16.77 13.21
N GLU A 571 -6.09 16.38 14.20
CA GLU A 571 -5.80 15.26 15.10
C GLU A 571 -5.72 13.91 14.37
N ASP A 572 -6.57 13.68 13.37
CA ASP A 572 -6.54 12.44 12.57
C ASP A 572 -5.34 12.41 11.62
N ILE A 573 -4.93 13.59 11.12
CA ILE A 573 -3.72 13.72 10.30
C ILE A 573 -2.50 13.32 11.11
N VAL A 574 -2.36 13.86 12.33
CA VAL A 574 -1.25 13.54 13.23
C VAL A 574 -1.29 12.06 13.56
N ARG A 575 -2.37 11.58 14.19
CA ARG A 575 -2.49 10.19 14.64
C ARG A 575 -2.21 9.19 13.53
N GLY A 576 -2.80 9.35 12.34
CA GLY A 576 -2.60 8.39 11.26
C GLY A 576 -1.22 8.42 10.62
N ILE A 577 -0.43 9.49 10.82
CA ILE A 577 0.98 9.54 10.41
C ILE A 577 1.86 8.89 11.48
N GLU A 578 1.58 9.15 12.76
CA GLU A 578 2.34 8.60 13.91
C GLU A 578 2.13 7.09 14.07
N GLU A 579 0.96 6.55 13.73
CA GLU A 579 0.65 5.11 13.74
C GLU A 579 1.42 4.30 12.66
N VAL A 580 2.14 4.96 11.75
CA VAL A 580 2.97 4.28 10.76
C VAL A 580 4.39 4.15 11.29
N ASP A 581 4.66 3.05 12.00
CA ASP A 581 5.96 2.76 12.60
C ASP A 581 7.07 2.67 11.55
N ALA A 582 6.85 1.84 10.52
CA ALA A 582 7.79 1.62 9.44
C ALA A 582 7.07 1.24 8.15
N VAL A 583 7.73 1.48 7.02
CA VAL A 583 7.29 0.98 5.72
C VAL A 583 8.28 -0.10 5.28
N PRO A 584 7.84 -1.36 5.07
CA PRO A 584 8.74 -2.46 4.77
C PRO A 584 9.68 -2.16 3.59
N GLY A 585 10.98 -2.30 3.83
CA GLY A 585 12.05 -2.02 2.87
C GLY A 585 12.19 -0.54 2.47
N ARG A 586 11.72 0.41 3.28
CA ARG A 586 11.84 1.87 3.03
C ARG A 586 12.45 2.57 4.24
N CYS A 587 13.77 2.69 4.25
CA CYS A 587 14.54 3.20 5.39
C CYS A 587 14.12 2.50 6.70
N GLU A 588 13.91 1.19 6.62
CA GLU A 588 13.41 0.35 7.72
C GLU A 588 14.57 0.09 8.69
N LEU A 589 14.43 0.55 9.93
CA LEU A 589 15.36 0.22 11.00
C LEU A 589 15.08 -1.19 11.50
N ILE A 590 16.10 -2.03 11.50
CA ILE A 590 16.07 -3.34 12.14
C ILE A 590 16.77 -3.18 13.48
N ASP A 591 15.98 -3.28 14.55
CA ASP A 591 16.47 -3.25 15.92
C ASP A 591 16.14 -4.58 16.60
N GLU A 592 17.18 -5.36 16.84
CA GLU A 592 17.18 -6.64 17.55
C GLU A 592 18.10 -6.52 18.79
N GLU A 593 18.10 -5.34 19.42
CA GLU A 593 18.90 -5.00 20.61
C GLU A 593 20.42 -4.98 20.36
N GLN A 594 20.84 -4.81 19.10
CA GLN A 594 22.25 -4.72 18.75
C GLN A 594 22.82 -3.30 18.99
N ALA A 595 24.14 -3.21 19.23
CA ALA A 595 24.82 -1.95 19.54
C ALA A 595 25.00 -0.97 18.33
N PHE A 596 24.42 -1.27 17.17
CA PHE A 596 24.58 -0.49 15.93
C PHE A 596 23.30 -0.47 15.10
N GLY A 597 23.11 0.58 14.30
CA GLY A 597 21.93 0.69 13.45
C GLY A 597 22.02 -0.22 12.23
N VAL A 598 20.93 -0.93 11.90
CA VAL A 598 20.80 -1.66 10.63
C VAL A 598 19.62 -1.09 9.87
N ILE A 599 19.85 -0.56 8.68
CA ILE A 599 18.82 0.04 7.83
C ILE A 599 18.67 -0.79 6.56
N VAL A 600 17.43 -1.19 6.25
CA VAL A 600 17.07 -1.86 5.00
C VAL A 600 16.28 -0.90 4.12
N ASP A 601 16.71 -0.71 2.87
CA ASP A 601 16.04 0.17 1.93
C ASP A 601 16.05 -0.36 0.49
N TYR A 602 15.00 -0.02 -0.25
CA TYR A 602 14.77 -0.47 -1.63
C TYR A 602 15.19 0.55 -2.70
N ALA A 603 16.07 1.51 -2.36
CA ALA A 603 16.64 2.45 -3.32
C ALA A 603 17.45 1.72 -4.39
N HIS A 604 17.03 1.90 -5.64
CA HIS A 604 17.61 1.28 -6.83
C HIS A 604 17.94 2.32 -7.92
N THR A 605 18.09 3.58 -7.50
CA THR A 605 18.52 4.69 -8.35
C THR A 605 19.71 5.39 -7.71
N PRO A 606 20.66 5.94 -8.50
CA PRO A 606 21.79 6.71 -7.96
C PRO A 606 21.36 7.83 -7.02
N ASP A 607 20.28 8.55 -7.36
CA ASP A 607 19.73 9.65 -6.57
C ASP A 607 19.16 9.17 -5.22
N ALA A 608 18.35 8.11 -5.22
CA ALA A 608 17.78 7.57 -3.99
C ALA A 608 18.87 7.00 -3.05
N LEU A 609 19.83 6.25 -3.60
CA LEU A 609 21.00 5.74 -2.87
C LEU A 609 21.80 6.89 -2.24
N SER A 610 22.12 7.92 -3.04
CA SER A 610 22.88 9.09 -2.59
C SER A 610 22.18 9.78 -1.43
N ARG A 611 20.87 10.03 -1.55
CA ARG A 611 20.07 10.72 -0.53
C ARG A 611 19.92 9.92 0.75
N LEU A 612 19.78 8.59 0.66
CA LEU A 612 19.71 7.75 1.85
C LEU A 612 21.03 7.79 2.60
N LEU A 613 22.16 7.61 1.91
CA LEU A 613 23.48 7.66 2.55
C LEU A 613 23.80 9.04 3.14
N ASP A 614 23.34 10.13 2.52
CA ASP A 614 23.41 11.47 3.13
C ASP A 614 22.59 11.54 4.41
N SER A 615 21.36 11.02 4.39
CA SER A 615 20.47 10.99 5.58
C SER A 615 21.08 10.16 6.70
N VAL A 616 21.68 9.00 6.39
CA VAL A 616 22.37 8.15 7.38
C VAL A 616 23.60 8.86 7.94
N ARG A 617 24.34 9.59 7.11
CA ARG A 617 25.51 10.35 7.57
C ARG A 617 25.14 11.47 8.54
N GLU A 618 23.98 12.11 8.36
CA GLU A 618 23.48 13.14 9.27
C GLU A 618 23.18 12.62 10.69
N LEU A 619 22.93 11.30 10.84
CA LEU A 619 22.76 10.65 12.14
C LEU A 619 24.08 10.51 12.92
N GLY A 620 25.21 10.88 12.31
CA GLY A 620 26.53 10.90 12.94
C GLY A 620 27.17 9.53 13.24
N PRO A 621 27.04 8.50 12.39
CA PRO A 621 27.68 7.21 12.65
C PRO A 621 29.20 7.29 12.56
N LYS A 622 29.89 6.41 13.31
CA LYS A 622 31.36 6.25 13.25
C LYS A 622 31.80 5.74 11.88
N ARG A 623 31.11 4.71 11.37
CA ARG A 623 31.33 4.13 10.04
C ARG A 623 29.99 3.77 9.39
N ILE A 624 29.91 3.90 8.07
CA ILE A 624 28.82 3.39 7.25
C ILE A 624 29.32 2.17 6.48
N ILE A 625 28.62 1.05 6.65
CA ILE A 625 28.86 -0.22 5.97
C ILE A 625 27.69 -0.46 5.02
N THR A 626 27.93 -0.33 3.71
CA THR A 626 26.87 -0.44 2.71
C THR A 626 26.93 -1.77 1.98
N VAL A 627 25.80 -2.48 1.91
CA VAL A 627 25.61 -3.66 1.05
C VAL A 627 24.70 -3.27 -0.11
N ILE A 628 25.15 -3.47 -1.34
CA ILE A 628 24.41 -3.06 -2.52
C ILE A 628 24.55 -4.07 -3.66
N GLY A 629 23.45 -4.29 -4.37
CA GLY A 629 23.43 -4.98 -5.65
C GLY A 629 22.68 -4.17 -6.71
N CYS A 630 22.65 -4.68 -7.93
CA CYS A 630 21.87 -4.09 -9.01
C CYS A 630 21.00 -5.16 -9.69
N PRO A 631 19.71 -4.88 -9.93
CA PRO A 631 18.82 -5.82 -10.60
C PRO A 631 19.22 -6.10 -12.05
N GLY A 632 18.98 -7.34 -12.47
CA GLY A 632 19.05 -7.75 -13.87
C GLY A 632 17.97 -7.10 -14.74
N GLU A 633 18.23 -7.07 -16.03
CA GLU A 633 17.41 -6.53 -17.11
C GLU A 633 16.92 -5.10 -16.82
N SER A 634 17.80 -4.28 -16.25
CA SER A 634 17.55 -2.88 -15.88
C SER A 634 18.59 -1.97 -16.57
N ASP A 635 18.48 -0.65 -16.42
CA ASP A 635 19.44 0.30 -16.99
C ASP A 635 20.87 0.04 -16.49
N ARG A 636 21.70 -0.57 -17.34
CA ARG A 636 23.12 -0.88 -17.06
C ARG A 636 23.94 0.37 -16.76
N GLY A 637 23.55 1.53 -17.28
CA GLY A 637 24.23 2.80 -17.01
C GLY A 637 24.17 3.22 -15.54
N LYS A 638 23.18 2.74 -14.77
CA LYS A 638 23.06 3.03 -13.33
C LYS A 638 24.07 2.26 -12.48
N ARG A 639 24.48 1.05 -12.90
CA ARG A 639 25.34 0.14 -12.14
C ARG A 639 26.66 0.79 -11.68
N PRO A 640 27.49 1.38 -12.56
CA PRO A 640 28.73 2.02 -12.15
C PRO A 640 28.48 3.28 -11.30
N MET A 641 27.42 4.04 -11.58
CA MET A 641 27.08 5.24 -10.79
C MET A 641 26.71 4.89 -9.35
N MET A 642 25.90 3.84 -9.16
CA MET A 642 25.48 3.38 -7.83
C MET A 642 26.67 2.84 -7.03
N ALA A 643 27.51 2.00 -7.64
CA ALA A 643 28.72 1.50 -6.99
C ALA A 643 29.63 2.64 -6.55
N LYS A 644 29.87 3.62 -7.44
CA LYS A 644 30.67 4.80 -7.13
C LYS A 644 30.12 5.56 -5.92
N ILE A 645 28.82 5.86 -5.90
CA ILE A 645 28.18 6.59 -4.81
C ILE A 645 28.31 5.83 -3.49
N ALA A 646 28.05 4.52 -3.49
CA ALA A 646 28.20 3.68 -2.30
C ALA A 646 29.63 3.74 -1.76
N THR A 647 30.63 3.58 -2.63
CA THR A 647 32.06 3.62 -2.25
C THR A 647 32.55 5.01 -1.85
N ASP A 648 31.95 6.08 -2.36
CA ASP A 648 32.32 7.45 -1.99
C ASP A 648 31.72 7.86 -0.64
N LYS A 649 30.57 7.29 -0.25
CA LYS A 649 29.81 7.70 0.95
C LYS A 649 29.87 6.73 2.12
N SER A 650 30.46 5.55 1.92
CA SER A 650 30.58 4.49 2.91
C SER A 650 32.04 4.09 3.09
N GLU A 651 32.49 4.00 4.34
CA GLU A 651 33.84 3.54 4.67
C GLU A 651 34.07 2.10 4.21
N VAL A 652 33.01 1.29 4.22
CA VAL A 652 33.01 -0.08 3.70
C VAL A 652 31.84 -0.26 2.75
N THR A 653 32.10 -0.81 1.56
CA THR A 653 31.06 -1.18 0.58
C THR A 653 31.19 -2.65 0.21
N MET A 654 30.06 -3.35 0.18
CA MET A 654 29.94 -4.73 -0.27
C MET A 654 29.05 -4.79 -1.52
N LEU A 655 29.64 -5.18 -2.64
CA LEU A 655 28.93 -5.44 -3.89
C LEU A 655 28.45 -6.88 -3.92
N THR A 656 27.19 -7.10 -4.25
CA THR A 656 26.60 -8.43 -4.31
C THR A 656 25.50 -8.56 -5.36
N SER A 657 25.01 -9.79 -5.57
CA SER A 657 23.90 -10.06 -6.46
C SER A 657 22.57 -9.60 -5.85
N ASP A 658 21.78 -8.86 -6.62
CA ASP A 658 20.40 -8.48 -6.29
C ASP A 658 19.51 -8.84 -7.48
N ASN A 659 18.70 -9.89 -7.36
CA ASN A 659 17.79 -10.38 -8.41
C ASN A 659 18.35 -10.28 -9.85
N PRO A 660 19.30 -11.16 -10.22
CA PRO A 660 19.98 -11.11 -11.52
C PRO A 660 19.08 -11.47 -12.71
N LYS A 661 17.88 -12.03 -12.45
CA LYS A 661 16.95 -12.55 -13.46
C LYS A 661 17.67 -13.52 -14.42
N SER A 662 17.74 -13.17 -15.71
CA SER A 662 18.41 -13.98 -16.73
C SER A 662 19.86 -13.56 -17.02
N GLU A 663 20.35 -12.46 -16.43
CA GLU A 663 21.75 -12.03 -16.55
C GLU A 663 22.67 -12.83 -15.63
N ASP A 664 23.95 -12.96 -16.01
CA ASP A 664 24.98 -13.52 -15.12
C ASP A 664 25.28 -12.51 -14.00
N PRO A 665 25.18 -12.90 -12.70
CA PRO A 665 25.55 -12.04 -11.58
C PRO A 665 26.96 -11.46 -11.68
N LEU A 666 27.92 -12.20 -12.26
CA LEU A 666 29.31 -11.75 -12.38
C LEU A 666 29.44 -10.61 -13.39
N ASP A 667 28.66 -10.63 -14.47
CA ASP A 667 28.63 -9.53 -15.46
C ASP A 667 28.04 -8.26 -14.84
N ILE A 668 27.00 -8.40 -14.00
CA ILE A 668 26.41 -7.26 -13.26
C ILE A 668 27.46 -6.67 -12.30
N LEU A 669 28.19 -7.51 -11.58
CA LEU A 669 29.22 -7.07 -10.65
C LEU A 669 30.41 -6.42 -11.36
N ASP A 670 30.80 -6.90 -12.55
CA ASP A 670 31.82 -6.25 -13.38
C ASP A 670 31.38 -4.85 -13.85
N ASP A 671 30.12 -4.71 -14.29
CA ASP A 671 29.53 -3.39 -14.62
C ASP A 671 29.55 -2.43 -13.42
N MET A 672 29.33 -2.94 -12.20
CA MET A 672 29.41 -2.14 -10.96
C MET A 672 30.84 -1.72 -10.64
N LEU A 673 31.82 -2.63 -10.77
CA LEU A 673 33.25 -2.34 -10.53
C LEU A 673 33.79 -1.22 -11.45
N ALA A 674 33.24 -1.08 -12.66
CA ALA A 674 33.59 0.01 -13.55
C ALA A 674 33.36 1.41 -12.91
N GLY A 675 32.47 1.50 -11.92
CA GLY A 675 32.22 2.72 -11.13
C GLY A 675 33.41 3.22 -10.32
N VAL A 676 34.30 2.30 -9.92
CA VAL A 676 35.57 2.60 -9.25
C VAL A 676 36.77 2.47 -10.19
N GLY A 677 36.52 2.30 -11.50
CA GLY A 677 37.55 2.15 -12.52
C GLY A 677 38.26 0.79 -12.52
N TRP A 678 37.63 -0.23 -11.94
CA TRP A 678 38.17 -1.59 -11.88
C TRP A 678 37.37 -2.54 -12.77
N THR A 679 38.01 -3.65 -13.15
CA THR A 679 37.35 -4.84 -13.69
C THR A 679 37.39 -5.97 -12.66
N MET A 680 36.62 -7.02 -12.86
CA MET A 680 36.67 -8.24 -12.05
C MET A 680 38.10 -8.82 -12.03
N GLN A 681 38.83 -8.73 -13.15
CA GLN A 681 40.23 -9.16 -13.20
C GLN A 681 41.14 -8.28 -12.33
N ASP A 682 40.89 -6.97 -12.25
CA ASP A 682 41.65 -6.08 -11.38
C ASP A 682 41.36 -6.34 -9.91
N TYR A 683 40.10 -6.62 -9.57
CA TYR A 683 39.71 -7.01 -8.21
C TYR A 683 40.40 -8.31 -7.78
N LEU A 684 40.40 -9.34 -8.63
CA LEU A 684 41.04 -10.64 -8.33
C LEU A 684 42.56 -10.56 -8.19
N LYS A 685 43.24 -9.55 -8.74
CA LYS A 685 44.69 -9.34 -8.54
C LYS A 685 45.07 -9.02 -7.10
N TYR A 686 44.13 -8.51 -6.29
CA TYR A 686 44.34 -8.28 -4.87
C TYR A 686 44.21 -9.58 -4.03
N GLY A 687 43.89 -10.72 -4.67
CA GLY A 687 43.61 -12.00 -4.03
C GLY A 687 44.84 -12.86 -3.70
N GLU A 688 45.27 -12.78 -2.43
CA GLU A 688 45.66 -13.90 -1.51
C GLU A 688 46.05 -13.34 -0.13
N ASN A 689 46.51 -12.07 -0.06
CA ASN A 689 46.95 -11.42 1.19
C ASN A 689 46.13 -10.18 1.60
N ASP A 690 45.33 -9.60 0.70
CA ASP A 690 44.49 -8.42 0.97
C ASP A 690 43.02 -8.73 0.65
N TYR A 691 42.31 -9.32 1.62
CA TYR A 691 40.86 -9.57 1.54
C TYR A 691 40.01 -8.27 1.44
N TYR A 692 40.66 -7.10 1.52
CA TYR A 692 40.05 -5.77 1.65
C TYR A 692 40.81 -4.72 0.81
N PRO A 693 40.70 -4.73 -0.53
CA PRO A 693 41.47 -3.81 -1.35
C PRO A 693 41.11 -2.35 -1.01
N PRO A 694 42.10 -1.53 -0.62
CA PRO A 694 41.85 -0.12 -0.31
C PRO A 694 41.58 0.64 -1.61
N LEU A 695 40.54 1.45 -1.60
CA LEU A 695 40.27 2.41 -2.66
C LEU A 695 41.15 3.65 -2.51
N PRO A 696 41.37 4.44 -3.58
CA PRO A 696 42.19 5.65 -3.50
C PRO A 696 41.71 6.70 -2.48
N ASN A 697 40.43 6.64 -2.09
CA ASN A 697 39.83 7.49 -1.05
C ASN A 697 40.05 6.96 0.39
N GLY A 698 40.71 5.82 0.56
CA GLY A 698 40.94 5.16 1.85
C GLY A 698 39.80 4.25 2.32
N HIS A 699 38.70 4.18 1.57
CA HIS A 699 37.58 3.29 1.86
C HIS A 699 37.86 1.87 1.37
N ARG A 700 37.01 0.91 1.75
CA ARG A 700 37.19 -0.50 1.44
C ARG A 700 36.05 -1.04 0.59
N LEU A 701 36.41 -1.91 -0.34
CA LEU A 701 35.48 -2.58 -1.25
C LEU A 701 35.56 -4.09 -1.07
N PHE A 702 34.39 -4.72 -0.96
CA PHE A 702 34.20 -6.15 -0.95
C PHE A 702 33.29 -6.54 -2.11
N LEU A 703 33.48 -7.75 -2.62
CA LEU A 703 32.63 -8.32 -3.63
C LEU A 703 32.37 -9.79 -3.31
N HIS A 704 31.09 -10.15 -3.27
CA HIS A 704 30.65 -11.54 -3.14
C HIS A 704 29.31 -11.71 -3.86
N ASP A 705 29.22 -12.68 -4.76
CA ASP A 705 28.03 -12.96 -5.57
C ASP A 705 26.82 -13.47 -4.75
N ILE A 706 27.06 -14.24 -3.68
CA ILE A 706 26.00 -14.68 -2.75
C ILE A 706 25.59 -13.55 -1.78
N ARG A 707 24.40 -12.99 -2.01
CA ARG A 707 23.74 -11.97 -1.17
C ARG A 707 23.77 -12.27 0.32
N ARG A 708 23.36 -13.47 0.73
CA ARG A 708 23.27 -13.86 2.14
C ARG A 708 24.63 -13.78 2.84
N VAL A 709 25.71 -14.09 2.13
CA VAL A 709 27.07 -14.00 2.67
C VAL A 709 27.47 -12.54 2.82
N ALA A 710 27.23 -11.71 1.81
CA ALA A 710 27.52 -10.27 1.89
C ALA A 710 26.80 -9.58 3.06
N VAL A 711 25.49 -9.83 3.23
CA VAL A 711 24.72 -9.25 4.35
C VAL A 711 25.25 -9.73 5.70
N ARG A 712 25.51 -11.03 5.86
CA ARG A 712 26.07 -11.58 7.12
C ARG A 712 27.42 -10.98 7.45
N CYS A 713 28.30 -10.83 6.47
CA CYS A 713 29.60 -10.21 6.65
C CYS A 713 29.46 -8.75 7.07
N ALA A 714 28.57 -7.97 6.45
CA ALA A 714 28.35 -6.58 6.81
C ALA A 714 27.83 -6.42 8.25
N VAL A 715 26.85 -7.23 8.65
CA VAL A 715 26.34 -7.24 10.02
C VAL A 715 27.41 -7.69 11.02
N ALA A 716 28.22 -8.70 10.68
CA ALA A 716 29.32 -9.16 11.54
C ALA A 716 30.46 -8.14 11.67
N MET A 717 30.57 -7.17 10.75
CA MET A 717 31.53 -6.06 10.84
C MET A 717 31.00 -4.88 11.69
N GLY A 718 29.70 -4.85 12.00
CA GLY A 718 29.09 -3.78 12.77
C GLY A 718 29.66 -3.71 14.19
N GLU A 719 30.12 -2.53 14.58
CA GLU A 719 30.57 -2.21 15.93
C GLU A 719 29.72 -1.09 16.53
N GLU A 720 29.79 -0.87 17.84
CA GLU A 720 29.02 0.17 18.53
C GLU A 720 29.17 1.55 17.87
N GLY A 721 28.05 2.14 17.46
CA GLY A 721 27.98 3.44 16.78
C GLY A 721 28.22 3.39 15.27
N ASP A 722 28.36 2.22 14.67
CA ASP A 722 28.30 2.05 13.21
C ASP A 722 26.86 2.04 12.69
N MET A 723 26.75 2.15 11.37
CA MET A 723 25.51 1.96 10.62
C MET A 723 25.73 0.99 9.48
N VAL A 724 24.95 -0.10 9.46
CA VAL A 724 24.89 -1.03 8.34
C VAL A 724 23.68 -0.67 7.48
N VAL A 725 23.88 -0.46 6.19
CA VAL A 725 22.81 -0.09 5.25
C VAL A 725 22.74 -1.12 4.13
N SER A 726 21.56 -1.67 3.89
CA SER A 726 21.33 -2.70 2.88
C SER A 726 20.38 -2.22 1.79
N PHE A 727 20.83 -2.27 0.54
CA PHE A 727 20.09 -1.90 -0.66
C PHE A 727 19.82 -3.12 -1.55
N LEU A 728 18.95 -4.01 -1.08
CA LEU A 728 18.71 -5.31 -1.73
C LEU A 728 17.21 -5.62 -1.77
N LYS A 729 16.71 -6.16 -2.89
CA LYS A 729 15.28 -6.39 -3.11
C LYS A 729 14.67 -7.49 -2.26
#